data_AF-A0A6I3J1Z1-F1
#
_entry.id   AF-A0A6I3J1Z1-F1
#
_cell.length_a   1.000
_cell.length_b   1.000
_cell.length_c   1.000
_cell.angle_alpha   90.00
_cell.angle_beta   90.00
_cell.angle_gamma   90.00
#
_symmetry.space_group_name_H-M   'P 1'
#
loop_
_entity.id
_entity.type
_entity.pdbx_description
1 polymer ?
#
loop_
_entity_poly.entity_id
_entity_poly.type
_entity_poly.pdbx_seq_one_letter_code
_entity_poly.pdbx_strand_id
1 'polypeptide(L)'
;MTQGTRASDQLSYPTDDEALLDIKLSAPPLRAGLVTRAALIDAARARDASVVGVTAPAGYGKSTLLAEWARREERRVGWVSLARLDDDPVLLLHLLASAYERAVPEQAGLAAATAAAIAGGADVRRGAAVVASAMARPAAAYALLVDDLHHVRSPGCDRVLDVLLPAVPRGSQVVVASRGEPPHLAGLRAVGDAVEITERDLALGSGAAAQVLAAAGLPVTPEQAVDVTARVEGWPVGLNLAALVAREVRCPPGELSGADRYVADYLRREVLGPLDPGVQRFLRETAVLDRLHGPLCEAVVEDPRAPEMLLALEASHSFLVLLDRRREWYRYHRLFREFLLDELRRTEPGMTEELHLRAAGWFQAHAAPVQTVEHLLGAGELHRGAVLVAEIGPRVCGEGEAGTVQRWLTRLGDPVVAAHPPLAVVAGRAAAFLGDPVEAGRWAALADEVAPTPTPTEADRRFETARSTLRALLGADGPARMLADAEAAAGPEADPGPWQPLALSARGEALLLAGEPGRALAAFAEATAAGHAAPDLEVVALAEAETALVDIDAGRWERAAGHVEHALGIVEQRRAGDDVLALLVRAAGARLAIHRSDLAEADRQIARAMRARSAATYALPWLATRGRLHLAKACWARGDRAGAGVLLREIDEVLVRRPDLGTLGDQVAELREATATADGTAPAPEVPLTPAELRLLPYLQTHLRMADIAERLHLSRNTVASEVSAIYRKLGVCSRGEAVHQAQVVGLLAP
;
A
#
# COMPACT_ATOMS: atom_id res chain seq x y z
N MET A 1 88.73 35.01 11.37
CA MET A 1 87.83 34.80 12.52
C MET A 1 86.58 35.60 12.19
N THR A 2 85.39 35.04 12.00
CA THR A 2 84.73 33.95 12.74
C THR A 2 83.66 33.30 11.85
N GLN A 3 83.45 32.00 12.03
CA GLN A 3 82.39 31.19 11.42
C GLN A 3 80.99 31.68 11.82
N GLY A 4 80.02 31.49 10.92
CA GLY A 4 78.59 31.64 11.18
C GLY A 4 77.79 30.63 10.37
N THR A 5 77.51 29.48 11.00
CA THR A 5 76.70 28.36 10.53
C THR A 5 75.25 28.80 10.32
N ARG A 6 74.64 28.52 9.16
CA ARG A 6 73.18 28.42 9.02
C ARG A 6 72.84 27.03 8.50
N ALA A 7 72.19 26.27 9.37
CA ALA A 7 71.55 25.00 9.07
C ALA A 7 70.48 25.22 8.01
N SER A 8 70.54 24.42 6.95
CA SER A 8 69.50 24.27 5.94
C SER A 8 68.50 23.23 6.44
N ASP A 9 67.30 23.70 6.82
CA ASP A 9 66.11 22.86 7.02
C ASP A 9 65.78 22.14 5.70
N GLN A 10 65.97 20.83 5.68
CA GLN A 10 65.45 19.97 4.61
C GLN A 10 64.00 19.61 4.97
N LEU A 11 63.05 20.22 4.26
CA LEU A 11 61.66 19.74 4.20
C LEU A 11 61.66 18.35 3.55
N SER A 12 61.48 17.30 4.37
CA SER A 12 61.28 15.92 3.94
C SER A 12 59.88 15.81 3.32
N TYR A 13 59.80 15.53 2.02
CA TYR A 13 58.54 15.14 1.38
C TYR A 13 58.25 13.67 1.72
N PRO A 14 57.03 13.29 2.12
CA PRO A 14 56.66 11.90 2.36
C PRO A 14 56.84 11.08 1.07
N THR A 15 57.27 9.82 1.20
CA THR A 15 57.37 8.88 0.08
C THR A 15 55.97 8.57 -0.47
N ASP A 16 55.87 8.22 -1.77
CA ASP A 16 54.57 7.95 -2.42
C ASP A 16 53.73 6.89 -1.66
N ASP A 17 54.38 5.92 -1.01
CA ASP A 17 53.73 4.89 -0.19
C ASP A 17 53.15 5.44 1.14
N GLU A 18 53.81 6.42 1.77
CA GLU A 18 53.30 7.07 2.98
C GLU A 18 52.07 7.93 2.67
N ALA A 19 52.09 8.65 1.54
CA ALA A 19 50.95 9.47 1.11
C ALA A 19 49.71 8.60 0.78
N LEU A 20 49.91 7.44 0.14
CA LEU A 20 48.84 6.48 -0.14
C LEU A 20 48.26 5.85 1.15
N LEU A 21 49.12 5.52 2.11
CA LEU A 21 48.69 5.03 3.41
C LEU A 21 47.90 6.10 4.18
N ASP A 22 48.34 7.36 4.11
CA ASP A 22 47.69 8.47 4.81
C ASP A 22 46.26 8.73 4.31
N ILE A 23 46.04 8.58 3.00
CA ILE A 23 44.71 8.67 2.37
C ILE A 23 43.78 7.55 2.88
N LYS A 24 44.26 6.31 2.95
CA LYS A 24 43.46 5.18 3.44
C LYS A 24 43.11 5.30 4.91
N LEU A 25 43.95 5.98 5.68
CA LEU A 25 43.83 6.10 7.14
C LEU A 25 43.17 7.43 7.59
N SER A 26 42.54 8.15 6.66
CA SER A 26 41.88 9.44 6.93
C SER A 26 40.41 9.40 6.52
N ALA A 27 39.53 9.89 7.40
CA ALA A 27 38.11 9.97 7.11
C ALA A 27 37.81 10.98 5.98
N PRO A 28 36.91 10.66 5.04
CA PRO A 28 36.55 11.57 3.96
C PRO A 28 35.78 12.80 4.50
N PRO A 29 35.92 13.98 3.86
CA PRO A 29 35.23 15.17 4.29
C PRO A 29 33.71 15.06 4.06
N LEU A 30 32.92 15.50 5.05
CA LEU A 30 31.47 15.57 4.93
C LEU A 30 31.04 16.75 4.06
N ARG A 31 30.05 16.53 3.20
CA ARG A 31 29.46 17.58 2.36
C ARG A 31 28.56 18.50 3.18
N ALA A 32 28.47 19.76 2.77
CA ALA A 32 27.47 20.69 3.28
C ALA A 32 26.04 20.22 2.89
N GLY A 33 25.07 20.41 3.78
CA GLY A 33 23.67 20.00 3.55
C GLY A 33 23.40 18.50 3.76
N LEU A 34 24.29 17.78 4.44
CA LEU A 34 24.08 16.39 4.85
C LEU A 34 22.90 16.27 5.83
N VAL A 35 22.01 15.30 5.59
CA VAL A 35 21.05 14.88 6.62
C VAL A 35 21.77 14.03 7.67
N THR A 36 21.86 14.57 8.88
CA THR A 36 22.52 13.94 10.03
C THR A 36 21.88 12.61 10.41
N ARG A 37 22.72 11.64 10.79
CA ARG A 37 22.34 10.34 11.37
C ARG A 37 22.67 10.23 12.85
N ALA A 38 22.76 11.37 13.55
CA ALA A 38 23.10 11.48 14.96
C ALA A 38 22.37 10.45 15.85
N ALA A 39 21.04 10.35 15.73
CA ALA A 39 20.25 9.44 16.57
C ALA A 39 20.64 7.97 16.41
N LEU A 40 20.99 7.54 15.18
CA LEU A 40 21.42 6.18 14.89
C LEU A 40 22.82 5.90 15.46
N ILE A 41 23.72 6.86 15.30
CA ILE A 41 25.08 6.81 15.85
C ILE A 41 25.02 6.74 17.38
N ASP A 42 24.26 7.65 18.00
CA ASP A 42 24.15 7.74 19.47
C ASP A 42 23.51 6.48 20.06
N ALA A 43 22.50 5.91 19.38
CA ALA A 43 21.89 4.65 19.77
C ALA A 43 22.86 3.46 19.72
N ALA A 44 23.72 3.38 18.70
CA ALA A 44 24.71 2.31 18.56
C ALA A 44 25.88 2.46 19.55
N ARG A 45 26.28 3.70 19.86
CA ARG A 45 27.28 4.00 20.91
C ARG A 45 26.83 3.63 22.31
N ALA A 46 25.54 3.83 22.60
CA ALA A 46 24.98 3.53 23.91
C ALA A 46 24.88 2.03 24.20
N ARG A 47 25.13 1.16 23.20
CA ARG A 47 25.11 -0.29 23.37
C ARG A 47 26.46 -0.79 23.88
N ASP A 48 26.41 -1.74 24.81
CA ASP A 48 27.59 -2.42 25.36
C ASP A 48 28.12 -3.52 24.42
N ALA A 49 28.21 -3.22 23.11
CA ALA A 49 28.69 -4.12 22.07
C ALA A 49 30.03 -3.62 21.53
N SER A 50 31.00 -4.53 21.39
CA SER A 50 32.35 -4.24 20.91
C SER A 50 32.43 -4.06 19.40
N VAL A 51 31.49 -4.65 18.65
CA VAL A 51 31.46 -4.55 17.18
C VAL A 51 30.13 -3.98 16.69
N VAL A 52 30.20 -3.06 15.73
CA VAL A 52 29.02 -2.50 15.05
C VAL A 52 29.15 -2.77 13.55
N GLY A 53 28.24 -3.58 13.01
CA GLY A 53 28.13 -3.82 11.57
C GLY A 53 27.23 -2.80 10.90
N VAL A 54 27.67 -2.20 9.80
CA VAL A 54 26.90 -1.31 8.94
C VAL A 54 26.78 -1.98 7.56
N THR A 55 25.66 -2.63 7.31
CA THR A 55 25.44 -3.47 6.12
C THR A 55 24.30 -2.90 5.28
N ALA A 56 24.62 -2.45 4.07
CA ALA A 56 23.63 -1.95 3.12
C ALA A 56 24.18 -1.92 1.69
N PRO A 57 23.32 -1.89 0.66
CA PRO A 57 23.74 -1.75 -0.74
C PRO A 57 24.54 -0.47 -1.02
N ALA A 58 25.05 -0.35 -2.25
CA ALA A 58 25.72 0.86 -2.71
C ALA A 58 24.78 2.09 -2.61
N GLY A 59 25.33 3.23 -2.20
CA GLY A 59 24.60 4.51 -2.16
C GLY A 59 23.66 4.73 -0.95
N TYR A 60 23.65 3.83 0.04
CA TYR A 60 22.94 4.05 1.32
C TYR A 60 23.68 4.94 2.33
N GLY A 61 24.86 5.46 1.97
CA GLY A 61 25.59 6.42 2.80
C GLY A 61 26.37 5.79 3.96
N LYS A 62 26.82 4.53 3.84
CA LYS A 62 27.65 3.85 4.85
C LYS A 62 28.91 4.65 5.20
N SER A 63 29.75 4.97 4.22
CA SER A 63 30.96 5.79 4.41
C SER A 63 30.63 7.16 5.01
N THR A 64 29.49 7.74 4.63
CA THR A 64 29.02 9.02 5.18
C THR A 64 28.61 8.90 6.65
N LEU A 65 27.93 7.81 7.03
CA LEU A 65 27.62 7.49 8.43
C LEU A 65 28.91 7.34 9.25
N LEU A 66 29.87 6.57 8.74
CA LEU A 66 31.17 6.37 9.41
C LEU A 66 31.92 7.71 9.56
N ALA A 67 31.95 8.54 8.53
CA ALA A 67 32.62 9.85 8.61
C ALA A 67 31.92 10.82 9.58
N GLU A 68 30.58 10.80 9.64
CA GLU A 68 29.83 11.52 10.68
C GLU A 68 30.10 10.97 12.07
N TRP A 69 30.18 9.65 12.20
CA TRP A 69 30.54 8.98 13.44
C TRP A 69 31.91 9.42 13.92
N ALA A 70 32.94 9.36 13.06
CA ALA A 70 34.29 9.80 13.35
C ALA A 70 34.33 11.23 13.91
N ARG A 71 33.57 12.15 13.31
CA ARG A 71 33.51 13.57 13.73
C ARG A 71 32.78 13.79 15.04
N ARG A 72 31.81 12.93 15.38
CA ARG A 72 31.03 13.02 16.62
C ARG A 72 31.65 12.23 17.76
N GLU A 73 32.70 11.46 17.50
CA GLU A 73 33.27 10.53 18.48
C GLU A 73 34.09 11.28 19.52
N GLU A 74 33.84 10.98 20.79
CA GLU A 74 34.57 11.57 21.91
C GLU A 74 35.77 10.69 22.30
N ARG A 75 35.71 9.40 21.98
CA ARG A 75 36.83 8.46 22.10
C ARG A 75 37.89 8.74 21.04
N ARG A 76 39.03 8.09 21.17
CA ARG A 76 40.07 8.18 20.15
C ARG A 76 39.67 7.41 18.89
N VAL A 77 39.95 7.96 17.72
CA VAL A 77 39.42 7.46 16.45
C VAL A 77 40.53 6.94 15.55
N GLY A 78 40.36 5.73 15.04
CA GLY A 78 41.13 5.17 13.92
C GLY A 78 40.23 5.01 12.71
N TRP A 79 40.76 5.27 11.52
CA TRP A 79 40.04 5.09 10.26
C TRP A 79 40.85 4.20 9.33
N VAL A 80 40.17 3.33 8.58
CA VAL A 80 40.74 2.63 7.43
C VAL A 80 39.69 2.47 6.34
N SER A 81 40.04 2.83 5.11
CA SER A 81 39.27 2.54 3.90
C SER A 81 39.96 1.41 3.13
N LEU A 82 39.24 0.31 2.93
CA LEU A 82 39.73 -0.88 2.23
C LEU A 82 39.41 -0.82 0.74
N ALA A 83 40.28 -1.39 -0.08
CA ALA A 83 40.12 -1.52 -1.52
C ALA A 83 40.39 -2.96 -1.97
N ARG A 84 40.06 -3.30 -3.22
CA ARG A 84 40.23 -4.68 -3.76
C ARG A 84 41.66 -5.23 -3.66
N LEU A 85 42.67 -4.36 -3.71
CA LEU A 85 44.07 -4.77 -3.59
C LEU A 85 44.49 -5.09 -2.14
N ASP A 86 43.63 -4.77 -1.17
CA ASP A 86 43.86 -5.02 0.26
C ASP A 86 43.35 -6.40 0.71
N ASP A 87 42.85 -7.23 -0.21
CA ASP A 87 42.47 -8.62 0.05
C ASP A 87 43.70 -9.55 0.17
N ASP A 88 44.66 -9.12 0.99
CA ASP A 88 45.84 -9.86 1.40
C ASP A 88 45.96 -9.80 2.93
N PRO A 89 46.17 -10.93 3.63
CA PRO A 89 46.13 -10.97 5.09
C PRO A 89 47.25 -10.17 5.75
N VAL A 90 48.41 -10.01 5.11
CA VAL A 90 49.52 -9.22 5.65
C VAL A 90 49.21 -7.73 5.51
N LEU A 91 48.74 -7.31 4.34
CA LEU A 91 48.39 -5.92 4.07
C LEU A 91 47.20 -5.47 4.92
N LEU A 92 46.15 -6.29 5.04
CA LEU A 92 45.01 -6.01 5.91
C LEU A 92 45.45 -5.82 7.37
N LEU A 93 46.26 -6.74 7.88
CA LEU A 93 46.76 -6.65 9.26
C LEU A 93 47.59 -5.39 9.46
N HIS A 94 48.43 -5.03 8.48
CA HIS A 94 49.22 -3.80 8.51
C HIS A 94 48.32 -2.56 8.53
N LEU A 95 47.29 -2.49 7.68
CA LEU A 95 46.34 -1.37 7.63
C LEU A 95 45.55 -1.23 8.93
N LEU A 96 45.06 -2.34 9.50
CA LEU A 96 44.33 -2.34 10.77
C LEU A 96 45.23 -1.92 11.94
N ALA A 97 46.47 -2.42 11.98
CA ALA A 97 47.45 -2.00 12.99
C ALA A 97 47.77 -0.50 12.88
N SER A 98 48.01 0.01 11.67
CA SER A 98 48.28 1.43 11.42
C SER A 98 47.10 2.34 11.78
N ALA A 99 45.87 1.90 11.49
CA ALA A 99 44.65 2.61 11.89
C ALA A 99 44.49 2.63 13.42
N TYR A 100 44.82 1.52 14.10
CA TYR A 100 44.82 1.46 15.56
C TYR A 100 45.90 2.35 16.18
N GLU A 101 47.10 2.44 15.59
CA GLU A 101 48.15 3.36 16.06
C GLU A 101 47.71 4.83 16.02
N ARG A 102 46.96 5.24 15.00
CA ARG A 102 46.39 6.60 14.93
C ARG A 102 45.37 6.85 16.03
N ALA A 103 44.58 5.84 16.36
CA ALA A 103 43.65 5.91 17.48
C ALA A 103 44.41 5.90 18.82
N VAL A 104 45.52 5.18 18.93
CA VAL A 104 46.24 4.97 20.18
C VAL A 104 47.75 5.20 19.96
N PRO A 105 48.21 6.47 19.99
CA PRO A 105 49.60 6.83 19.67
C PRO A 105 50.65 6.15 20.57
N GLU A 106 50.27 5.68 21.76
CA GLU A 106 51.14 4.91 22.66
C GLU A 106 51.54 3.55 22.10
N GLN A 107 50.85 3.07 21.07
CA GLN A 107 51.14 1.82 20.36
C GLN A 107 51.94 2.04 19.06
N ALA A 108 52.49 3.25 18.84
CA ALA A 108 53.26 3.59 17.66
C ALA A 108 54.37 2.55 17.36
N GLY A 109 54.43 2.10 16.10
CA GLY A 109 55.39 1.09 15.65
C GLY A 109 54.92 -0.37 15.74
N LEU A 110 53.71 -0.64 16.26
CA LEU A 110 53.05 -1.96 16.22
C LEU A 110 52.94 -2.53 14.80
N ALA A 111 52.51 -1.74 13.83
CA ALA A 111 52.34 -2.09 12.43
C ALA A 111 53.70 -2.42 11.79
N ALA A 112 54.73 -1.62 12.07
CA ALA A 112 56.10 -1.86 11.60
C ALA A 112 56.70 -3.12 12.23
N ALA A 113 56.54 -3.31 13.54
CA ALA A 113 57.02 -4.50 14.26
C ALA A 113 56.35 -5.78 13.74
N THR A 114 55.03 -5.72 13.51
CA THR A 114 54.26 -6.86 12.99
C THR A 114 54.65 -7.19 11.55
N ALA A 115 54.80 -6.17 10.69
CA ALA A 115 55.28 -6.35 9.32
C ALA A 115 56.70 -6.93 9.27
N ALA A 116 57.63 -6.44 10.10
CA ALA A 116 58.99 -6.97 10.18
C ALA A 116 59.04 -8.42 10.66
N ALA A 117 58.20 -8.80 11.63
CA ALA A 117 58.10 -10.17 12.10
C ALA A 117 57.61 -11.11 10.99
N ILE A 118 56.58 -10.71 10.23
CA ILE A 118 56.04 -11.49 9.11
C ILE A 118 57.07 -11.60 7.98
N ALA A 119 57.73 -10.50 7.62
CA ALA A 119 58.82 -10.50 6.63
C ALA A 119 60.00 -11.41 7.06
N GLY A 120 60.24 -11.53 8.37
CA GLY A 120 61.20 -12.46 8.96
C GLY A 120 60.72 -13.92 9.06
N GLY A 121 59.55 -14.26 8.48
CA GLY A 121 59.01 -15.62 8.40
C GLY A 121 57.97 -15.99 9.46
N ALA A 122 57.46 -15.04 10.25
CA ALA A 122 56.39 -15.31 11.21
C ALA A 122 55.03 -15.54 10.51
N ASP A 123 54.21 -16.43 11.09
CA ASP A 123 52.82 -16.67 10.68
C ASP A 123 51.97 -15.40 10.91
N VAL A 124 51.23 -14.95 9.89
CA VAL A 124 50.32 -13.79 9.94
C VAL A 124 49.35 -13.89 11.12
N ARG A 125 48.88 -15.08 11.47
CA ARG A 125 48.00 -15.28 12.63
C ARG A 125 48.67 -14.93 13.95
N ARG A 126 49.99 -15.17 14.08
CA ARG A 126 50.75 -14.70 15.25
C ARG A 126 50.84 -13.18 15.27
N GLY A 127 51.04 -12.56 14.11
CA GLY A 127 50.96 -11.10 13.97
C GLY A 127 49.59 -10.56 14.41
N ALA A 128 48.51 -11.17 13.93
CA ALA A 128 47.14 -10.80 14.34
C ALA A 128 46.93 -10.93 15.85
N ALA A 129 47.46 -11.99 16.49
CA ALA A 129 47.38 -12.15 17.93
C ALA A 129 48.16 -11.07 18.72
N VAL A 130 49.29 -10.59 18.18
CA VAL A 130 50.05 -9.48 18.78
C VAL A 130 49.23 -8.19 18.72
N VAL A 131 48.64 -7.88 17.57
CA VAL A 131 47.76 -6.70 17.41
C VAL A 131 46.51 -6.84 18.28
N ALA A 132 45.88 -8.01 18.34
CA ALA A 132 44.73 -8.30 19.19
C ALA A 132 45.06 -8.06 20.68
N SER A 133 46.23 -8.53 21.13
CA SER A 133 46.69 -8.31 22.50
C SER A 133 46.90 -6.82 22.81
N ALA A 134 47.37 -6.03 21.85
CA ALA A 134 47.52 -4.58 22.02
C ALA A 134 46.16 -3.88 22.06
N MET A 135 45.19 -4.32 21.26
CA MET A 135 43.81 -3.83 21.23
C MET A 135 43.03 -4.14 22.52
N ALA A 136 43.27 -5.31 23.12
CA ALA A 136 42.55 -5.77 24.32
C ALA A 136 42.86 -4.98 25.60
N ARG A 137 43.96 -4.21 25.62
CA ARG A 137 44.42 -3.44 26.80
C ARG A 137 44.84 -2.02 26.41
N PRO A 138 43.91 -1.19 25.91
CA PRO A 138 44.25 0.13 25.42
C PRO A 138 44.44 1.09 26.61
N ALA A 139 45.28 2.11 26.43
CA ALA A 139 45.44 3.16 27.43
C ALA A 139 44.18 4.05 27.58
N ALA A 140 43.37 4.13 26.52
CA ALA A 140 42.09 4.83 26.47
C ALA A 140 41.12 4.12 25.53
N ALA A 141 39.81 4.26 25.77
CA ALA A 141 38.79 3.72 24.88
C ALA A 141 38.92 4.32 23.46
N TYR A 142 38.68 3.49 22.45
CA TYR A 142 38.85 3.87 21.04
C TYR A 142 37.67 3.41 20.18
N ALA A 143 37.50 4.07 19.03
CA ALA A 143 36.60 3.67 17.96
C ALA A 143 37.42 3.47 16.67
N LEU A 144 37.43 2.25 16.14
CA LEU A 144 38.09 1.94 14.88
C LEU A 144 37.03 1.79 13.77
N LEU A 145 37.06 2.68 12.79
CA LEU A 145 36.11 2.68 11.67
C LEU A 145 36.77 2.01 10.46
N VAL A 146 36.18 0.91 10.01
CA VAL A 146 36.63 0.11 8.87
C VAL A 146 35.62 0.27 7.75
N ASP A 147 35.98 1.03 6.72
CA ASP A 147 35.13 1.27 5.56
C ASP A 147 35.43 0.29 4.43
N ASP A 148 34.38 -0.05 3.67
CA ASP A 148 34.41 -0.93 2.51
C ASP A 148 34.97 -2.37 2.73
N LEU A 149 34.65 -3.00 3.87
CA LEU A 149 35.12 -4.36 4.19
C LEU A 149 34.79 -5.42 3.14
N HIS A 150 33.68 -5.27 2.40
CA HIS A 150 33.30 -6.16 1.29
C HIS A 150 34.37 -6.37 0.20
N HIS A 151 35.41 -5.53 0.13
CA HIS A 151 36.55 -5.74 -0.76
C HIS A 151 37.50 -6.85 -0.31
N VAL A 152 37.45 -7.23 0.96
CA VAL A 152 38.28 -8.25 1.59
C VAL A 152 37.44 -9.51 1.79
N ARG A 153 37.79 -10.59 1.09
CA ARG A 153 36.97 -11.83 1.04
C ARG A 153 37.82 -13.11 1.12
N SER A 154 39.14 -12.98 1.20
CA SER A 154 40.02 -14.13 1.24
C SER A 154 39.93 -14.84 2.60
N PRO A 155 40.00 -16.19 2.63
CA PRO A 155 39.99 -16.93 3.89
C PRO A 155 41.15 -16.59 4.84
N GLY A 156 42.24 -16.01 4.32
CA GLY A 156 43.35 -15.52 5.13
C GLY A 156 42.98 -14.28 5.92
N CYS A 157 42.32 -13.31 5.26
CA CYS A 157 41.82 -12.10 5.89
C CYS A 157 40.72 -12.39 6.91
N ASP A 158 39.82 -13.32 6.61
CA ASP A 158 38.78 -13.76 7.55
C ASP A 158 39.39 -14.22 8.89
N ARG A 159 40.48 -15.02 8.83
CA ARG A 159 41.20 -15.48 10.04
C ARG A 159 41.86 -14.34 10.81
N VAL A 160 42.26 -13.26 10.14
CA VAL A 160 42.80 -12.07 10.82
C VAL A 160 41.67 -11.40 11.60
N LEU A 161 40.52 -11.20 10.97
CA LEU A 161 39.35 -10.56 11.60
C LEU A 161 38.76 -11.41 12.74
N ASP A 162 38.74 -12.74 12.59
CA ASP A 162 38.33 -13.69 13.64
C ASP A 162 39.19 -13.58 14.91
N VAL A 163 40.44 -13.13 14.79
CA VAL A 163 41.35 -12.92 15.92
C VAL A 163 41.21 -11.51 16.49
N LEU A 164 41.03 -10.50 15.64
CA LEU A 164 41.02 -9.09 16.07
C LEU A 164 39.68 -8.64 16.65
N LEU A 165 38.55 -8.99 16.01
CA LEU A 165 37.23 -8.49 16.41
C LEU A 165 36.83 -8.94 17.83
N PRO A 166 37.01 -10.21 18.23
CA PRO A 166 36.68 -10.64 19.60
C PRO A 166 37.61 -10.08 20.68
N ALA A 167 38.76 -9.50 20.30
CA ALA A 167 39.72 -8.94 21.24
C ALA A 167 39.41 -7.49 21.63
N VAL A 168 38.40 -6.87 21.01
CA VAL A 168 37.99 -5.49 21.29
C VAL A 168 37.38 -5.43 22.70
N PRO A 169 37.94 -4.64 23.62
CA PRO A 169 37.44 -4.57 24.99
C PRO A 169 36.16 -3.73 25.07
N ARG A 170 35.34 -3.98 26.09
CA ARG A 170 34.17 -3.14 26.38
C ARG A 170 34.56 -1.67 26.57
N GLY A 171 33.73 -0.78 26.05
CA GLY A 171 33.99 0.66 25.98
C GLY A 171 34.70 1.10 24.70
N SER A 172 35.48 0.22 24.06
CA SER A 172 35.97 0.41 22.69
C SER A 172 35.02 -0.21 21.68
N GLN A 173 35.04 0.28 20.45
CA GLN A 173 34.20 -0.24 19.36
C GLN A 173 34.98 -0.36 18.05
N VAL A 174 34.69 -1.41 17.28
CA VAL A 174 35.05 -1.51 15.86
C VAL A 174 33.77 -1.38 15.04
N VAL A 175 33.69 -0.36 14.20
CA VAL A 175 32.55 -0.10 13.32
C VAL A 175 32.95 -0.50 11.90
N VAL A 176 32.25 -1.48 11.34
CA VAL A 176 32.58 -2.09 10.05
C VAL A 176 31.49 -1.79 9.04
N ALA A 177 31.83 -1.10 7.95
CA ALA A 177 30.92 -0.89 6.82
C ALA A 177 31.18 -1.89 5.69
N SER A 178 30.11 -2.52 5.22
CA SER A 178 30.18 -3.51 4.14
C SER A 178 28.93 -3.46 3.26
N ARG A 179 29.05 -3.92 2.01
CA ARG A 179 27.88 -4.09 1.13
C ARG A 179 27.03 -5.28 1.54
N GLY A 180 27.65 -6.39 1.98
CA GLY A 180 26.96 -7.56 2.53
C GLY A 180 27.38 -7.89 3.96
N GLU A 181 26.60 -8.73 4.65
CA GLU A 181 26.88 -9.10 6.04
C GLU A 181 28.26 -9.77 6.16
N PRO A 182 29.21 -9.20 6.91
CA PRO A 182 30.48 -9.86 7.19
C PRO A 182 30.25 -11.14 8.00
N PRO A 183 30.90 -12.26 7.65
CA PRO A 183 30.65 -13.56 8.30
C PRO A 183 30.93 -13.54 9.82
N HIS A 184 31.83 -12.66 10.26
CA HIS A 184 32.23 -12.50 11.66
C HIS A 184 31.12 -11.95 12.57
N LEU A 185 30.12 -11.24 12.01
CA LEU A 185 29.07 -10.62 12.82
C LEU A 185 28.11 -11.65 13.42
N ALA A 186 27.82 -12.74 12.71
CA ALA A 186 26.82 -13.71 13.14
C ALA A 186 27.16 -14.35 14.50
N GLY A 187 28.43 -14.71 14.72
CA GLY A 187 28.90 -15.27 15.98
C GLY A 187 28.87 -14.26 17.14
N LEU A 188 29.32 -13.03 16.89
CA LEU A 188 29.31 -11.94 17.87
C LEU A 188 27.90 -11.52 18.26
N ARG A 189 26.97 -11.51 17.29
CA ARG A 189 25.55 -11.24 17.50
C ARG A 189 24.90 -12.29 18.40
N ALA A 190 25.27 -13.56 18.26
CA ALA A 190 24.74 -14.65 19.09
C ALA A 190 25.11 -14.52 20.58
N VAL A 191 26.27 -13.92 20.88
CA VAL A 191 26.72 -13.64 22.26
C VAL A 191 26.36 -12.23 22.74
N GLY A 192 25.66 -11.45 21.92
CA GLY A 192 25.21 -10.09 22.25
C GLY A 192 26.31 -9.01 22.16
N ASP A 193 27.44 -9.30 21.53
CA ASP A 193 28.60 -8.40 21.41
C ASP A 193 28.71 -7.71 20.03
N ALA A 194 27.66 -7.82 19.21
CA ALA A 194 27.52 -7.07 17.97
C ALA A 194 26.16 -6.38 17.84
N VAL A 195 26.18 -5.18 17.25
CA VAL A 195 24.98 -4.43 16.83
C VAL A 195 25.02 -4.25 15.31
N GLU A 196 23.87 -4.38 14.66
CA GLU A 196 23.76 -4.19 13.22
C GLU A 196 22.90 -2.98 12.87
N ILE A 197 23.42 -2.19 11.95
CA ILE A 197 22.76 -1.11 11.24
C ILE A 197 22.57 -1.58 9.81
N THR A 198 21.32 -1.66 9.39
CA THR A 198 20.95 -2.22 8.08
C THR A 198 20.53 -1.14 7.09
N GLU A 199 20.26 -1.56 5.85
CA GLU A 199 19.60 -0.73 4.84
C GLU A 199 18.34 -0.02 5.38
N ARG A 200 17.53 -0.69 6.20
CA ARG A 200 16.28 -0.13 6.74
C ARG A 200 16.53 1.06 7.66
N ASP A 201 17.59 0.99 8.46
CA ASP A 201 18.01 2.08 9.35
C ASP A 201 18.66 3.23 8.57
N LEU A 202 19.29 2.90 7.45
CA LEU A 202 19.93 3.83 6.53
C LEU A 202 18.97 4.45 5.50
N ALA A 203 17.75 3.95 5.33
CA ALA A 203 16.77 4.57 4.45
C ALA A 203 16.35 5.96 5.00
N LEU A 204 16.21 6.94 4.11
CA LEU A 204 15.75 8.29 4.47
C LEU A 204 14.22 8.36 4.39
N GLY A 205 13.60 8.88 5.46
CA GLY A 205 12.17 9.21 5.46
C GLY A 205 11.86 10.52 4.72
N SER A 206 10.57 10.81 4.55
CA SER A 206 10.09 11.98 3.78
C SER A 206 10.60 13.32 4.30
N GLY A 207 10.71 13.50 5.62
CA GLY A 207 11.28 14.72 6.20
C GLY A 207 12.75 14.94 5.83
N ALA A 208 13.54 13.85 5.78
CA ALA A 208 14.93 13.93 5.35
C ALA A 208 15.06 14.09 3.83
N ALA A 209 14.18 13.46 3.05
CA ALA A 209 14.11 13.65 1.60
C ALA A 209 13.85 15.12 1.25
N ALA A 210 12.92 15.77 1.96
CA ALA A 210 12.65 17.20 1.78
C ALA A 210 13.90 18.06 2.07
N GLN A 211 14.70 17.71 3.08
CA GLN A 211 15.95 18.42 3.39
C GLN A 211 16.99 18.24 2.27
N VAL A 212 17.18 17.02 1.76
CA VAL A 212 18.10 16.74 0.64
C VAL A 212 17.72 17.54 -0.60
N LEU A 213 16.43 17.54 -0.96
CA LEU A 213 15.93 18.25 -2.14
C LEU A 213 16.01 19.77 -1.96
N ALA A 214 15.68 20.30 -0.78
CA ALA A 214 15.84 21.71 -0.47
C ALA A 214 17.30 22.17 -0.54
N ALA A 215 18.24 21.37 -0.04
CA ALA A 215 19.68 21.64 -0.14
C ALA A 215 20.19 21.63 -1.59
N ALA A 216 19.52 20.88 -2.47
CA ALA A 216 19.76 20.89 -3.92
C ALA A 216 19.06 22.03 -4.67
N GLY A 217 18.34 22.93 -3.96
CA GLY A 217 17.62 24.06 -4.55
C GLY A 217 16.21 23.72 -5.07
N LEU A 218 15.63 22.59 -4.64
CA LEU A 218 14.31 22.11 -5.05
C LEU A 218 13.40 21.92 -3.82
N PRO A 219 12.82 22.99 -3.26
CA PRO A 219 11.86 22.85 -2.18
C PRO A 219 10.60 22.10 -2.68
N VAL A 220 10.15 21.12 -1.90
CA VAL A 220 8.99 20.26 -2.22
C VAL A 220 7.91 20.36 -1.14
N THR A 221 6.66 20.11 -1.53
CA THR A 221 5.54 19.95 -0.60
C THR A 221 5.66 18.65 0.21
N PRO A 222 4.97 18.52 1.37
CA PRO A 222 4.95 17.27 2.14
C PRO A 222 4.50 16.06 1.31
N GLU A 223 3.50 16.24 0.44
CA GLU A 223 2.98 15.20 -0.45
C GLU A 223 4.04 14.77 -1.46
N GLN A 224 4.69 15.72 -2.14
CA GLN A 224 5.79 15.43 -3.06
C GLN A 224 6.99 14.76 -2.38
N ALA A 225 7.27 15.12 -1.11
CA ALA A 225 8.31 14.48 -0.32
C ALA A 225 7.97 13.02 0.01
N VAL A 226 6.70 12.71 0.26
CA VAL A 226 6.23 11.31 0.42
C VAL A 226 6.37 10.57 -0.90
N ASP A 227 5.92 11.14 -2.01
CA ASP A 227 5.94 10.50 -3.33
C ASP A 227 7.36 10.17 -3.78
N VAL A 228 8.29 11.14 -3.73
CA VAL A 228 9.69 10.91 -4.11
C VAL A 228 10.37 9.89 -3.19
N THR A 229 10.07 9.92 -1.88
CA THR A 229 10.64 8.96 -0.92
C THR A 229 10.14 7.55 -1.21
N ALA A 230 8.86 7.39 -1.52
CA ALA A 230 8.30 6.10 -1.93
C ALA A 230 8.89 5.63 -3.27
N ARG A 231 9.14 6.57 -4.21
CA ARG A 231 9.70 6.27 -5.53
C ARG A 231 11.12 5.72 -5.47
N VAL A 232 11.95 6.32 -4.63
CA VAL A 232 13.36 5.93 -4.42
C VAL A 232 13.54 4.96 -3.25
N GLU A 233 12.45 4.54 -2.59
CA GLU A 233 12.43 3.72 -1.37
C GLU A 233 13.37 4.23 -0.26
N GLY A 234 13.50 5.56 -0.13
CA GLY A 234 14.40 6.20 0.84
C GLY A 234 15.90 6.08 0.51
N TRP A 235 16.27 5.60 -0.68
CA TRP A 235 17.65 5.48 -1.12
C TRP A 235 18.35 6.86 -1.22
N PRO A 236 19.37 7.15 -0.39
CA PRO A 236 20.01 8.47 -0.33
C PRO A 236 20.64 8.92 -1.64
N VAL A 237 21.35 8.03 -2.35
CA VAL A 237 21.87 8.36 -3.68
C VAL A 237 20.72 8.56 -4.67
N GLY A 238 19.65 7.76 -4.59
CA GLY A 238 18.44 7.94 -5.38
C GLY A 238 17.85 9.34 -5.25
N LEU A 239 17.78 9.90 -4.03
CA LEU A 239 17.32 11.27 -3.79
C LEU A 239 18.23 12.33 -4.42
N ASN A 240 19.55 12.14 -4.36
CA ASN A 240 20.49 13.04 -5.01
C ASN A 240 20.36 12.98 -6.55
N LEU A 241 20.17 11.78 -7.10
CA LEU A 241 19.94 11.59 -8.53
C LEU A 241 18.59 12.18 -8.96
N ALA A 242 17.54 12.04 -8.14
CA ALA A 242 16.25 12.70 -8.36
C ALA A 242 16.39 14.21 -8.51
N ALA A 243 17.19 14.83 -7.64
CA ALA A 243 17.47 16.25 -7.70
C ALA A 243 18.20 16.67 -8.99
N LEU A 244 19.15 15.84 -9.47
CA LEU A 244 19.86 16.10 -10.73
C LEU A 244 18.92 15.99 -11.94
N VAL A 245 18.10 14.94 -12.01
CA VAL A 245 17.13 14.73 -13.09
C VAL A 245 16.09 15.86 -13.13
N ALA A 246 15.52 16.21 -11.98
CA ALA A 246 14.53 17.30 -11.89
C ALA A 246 15.08 18.65 -12.37
N ARG A 247 16.37 18.93 -12.16
CA ARG A 247 17.03 20.15 -12.66
C ARG A 247 17.26 20.13 -14.17
N GLU A 248 17.56 18.98 -14.76
CA GLU A 248 17.81 18.84 -16.20
C GLU A 248 16.49 18.89 -16.99
N VAL A 249 15.48 18.14 -16.56
CA VAL A 249 14.24 17.91 -17.32
C VAL A 249 13.11 18.87 -16.92
N ARG A 250 13.25 19.62 -15.82
CA ARG A 250 12.21 20.48 -15.22
C ARG A 250 10.90 19.72 -14.91
N CYS A 251 11.01 18.47 -14.47
CA CYS A 251 9.88 17.67 -13.99
C CYS A 251 9.85 17.62 -12.44
N PRO A 252 8.70 17.28 -11.84
CA PRO A 252 8.62 16.97 -10.41
C PRO A 252 9.57 15.82 -10.03
N PRO A 253 10.28 15.88 -8.89
CA PRO A 253 11.20 14.81 -8.46
C PRO A 253 10.54 13.42 -8.29
N GLY A 254 9.22 13.37 -8.09
CA GLY A 254 8.47 12.13 -7.95
C GLY A 254 8.29 11.31 -9.24
N GLU A 255 8.56 11.91 -10.41
CA GLU A 255 8.42 11.24 -11.72
C GLU A 255 9.70 10.49 -12.16
N LEU A 256 10.73 10.43 -11.30
CA LEU A 256 11.99 9.74 -11.57
C LEU A 256 11.77 8.29 -12.02
N SER A 257 12.51 7.83 -13.00
CA SER A 257 12.53 6.46 -13.51
C SER A 257 13.91 5.82 -13.35
N GLY A 258 13.96 4.49 -13.18
CA GLY A 258 15.21 3.74 -13.27
C GLY A 258 15.93 3.90 -14.62
N ALA A 259 15.19 4.23 -15.68
CA ALA A 259 15.72 4.46 -17.02
C ALA A 259 16.31 5.88 -17.22
N ASP A 260 16.12 6.81 -16.27
CA ASP A 260 16.68 8.15 -16.39
C ASP A 260 18.20 8.10 -16.41
N ARG A 261 18.81 8.90 -17.30
CA ARG A 261 20.24 8.84 -17.63
C ARG A 261 21.14 8.75 -16.41
N TYR A 262 20.99 9.66 -15.44
CA TYR A 262 21.83 9.68 -14.24
C TYR A 262 21.64 8.46 -13.33
N VAL A 263 20.41 7.95 -13.25
CA VAL A 263 20.09 6.74 -12.47
C VAL A 263 20.66 5.51 -13.15
N ALA A 264 20.40 5.35 -14.45
CA ALA A 264 20.90 4.24 -15.25
C ALA A 264 22.43 4.19 -15.29
N ASP A 265 23.12 5.33 -15.45
CA ASP A 265 24.58 5.39 -15.46
C ASP A 265 25.19 4.98 -14.11
N TYR A 266 24.58 5.40 -12.99
CA TYR A 266 25.00 4.97 -11.67
C TYR A 266 24.80 3.47 -11.48
N LEU A 267 23.58 2.96 -11.72
CA LEU A 267 23.25 1.55 -11.52
C LEU A 267 24.08 0.64 -12.42
N ARG A 268 24.34 1.04 -13.67
CA ARG A 268 25.18 0.29 -14.59
C ARG A 268 26.64 0.20 -14.11
N ARG A 269 27.22 1.28 -13.57
CA ARG A 269 28.63 1.31 -13.15
C ARG A 269 28.87 0.73 -11.76
N GLU A 270 28.02 1.08 -10.80
CA GLU A 270 28.25 0.79 -9.38
C GLU A 270 27.60 -0.50 -8.89
N VAL A 271 26.55 -0.96 -9.59
CA VAL A 271 25.76 -2.13 -9.19
C VAL A 271 25.91 -3.28 -10.20
N LEU A 272 25.55 -3.06 -11.47
CA LEU A 272 25.51 -4.15 -12.46
C LEU A 272 26.91 -4.51 -13.02
N GLY A 273 27.71 -3.51 -13.38
CA GLY A 273 29.00 -3.68 -14.04
C GLY A 273 30.04 -4.52 -13.29
N PRO A 274 30.13 -4.46 -11.95
CA PRO A 274 31.06 -5.31 -11.18
C PRO A 274 30.68 -6.79 -11.12
N LEU A 275 29.48 -7.18 -11.54
CA LEU A 275 28.97 -8.55 -11.45
C LEU A 275 29.40 -9.40 -12.65
N ASP A 276 29.47 -10.72 -12.47
CA ASP A 276 29.78 -11.65 -13.56
C ASP A 276 28.71 -11.60 -14.66
N PRO A 277 29.08 -11.78 -15.95
CA PRO A 277 28.14 -11.68 -17.07
C PRO A 277 26.89 -12.56 -16.94
N GLY A 278 27.04 -13.76 -16.36
CA GLY A 278 25.91 -14.66 -16.08
C GLY A 278 24.93 -14.09 -15.06
N VAL A 279 25.44 -13.46 -13.99
CA VAL A 279 24.62 -12.78 -12.97
C VAL A 279 23.92 -11.56 -13.56
N GLN A 280 24.63 -10.78 -14.40
CA GLN A 280 24.01 -9.63 -15.08
C GLN A 280 22.84 -10.06 -15.96
N ARG A 281 23.00 -11.16 -16.72
CA ARG A 281 21.91 -11.74 -17.53
C ARG A 281 20.74 -12.19 -16.67
N PHE A 282 21.00 -12.94 -15.60
CA PHE A 282 19.97 -13.38 -14.66
C PHE A 282 19.17 -12.20 -14.08
N LEU A 283 19.83 -11.13 -13.64
CA LEU A 283 19.17 -9.94 -13.11
C LEU A 283 18.26 -9.28 -14.16
N ARG A 284 18.72 -9.16 -15.42
CA ARG A 284 17.91 -8.59 -16.51
C ARG A 284 16.71 -9.47 -16.85
N GLU A 285 16.91 -10.77 -17.06
CA GLU A 285 15.85 -11.69 -17.49
C GLU A 285 14.79 -11.88 -16.40
N THR A 286 15.18 -11.92 -15.12
CA THR A 286 14.21 -12.03 -14.02
C THR A 286 13.53 -10.72 -13.66
N ALA A 287 13.96 -9.58 -14.21
CA ALA A 287 13.35 -8.28 -13.93
C ALA A 287 11.89 -8.17 -14.42
N VAL A 288 11.45 -9.05 -15.33
CA VAL A 288 10.02 -9.13 -15.73
C VAL A 288 9.12 -9.54 -14.57
N LEU A 289 9.67 -10.18 -13.53
CA LEU A 289 8.94 -10.63 -12.36
C LEU A 289 8.80 -9.49 -11.34
N ASP A 290 7.60 -9.28 -10.80
CA ASP A 290 7.38 -8.35 -9.68
C ASP A 290 7.87 -8.93 -8.35
N ARG A 291 7.78 -10.27 -8.22
CA ARG A 291 8.28 -11.04 -7.08
C ARG A 291 9.10 -12.21 -7.59
N LEU A 292 10.22 -12.47 -6.93
CA LEU A 292 11.16 -13.53 -7.26
C LEU A 292 11.06 -14.65 -6.23
N HIS A 293 11.13 -15.88 -6.71
CA HIS A 293 11.20 -17.11 -5.92
C HIS A 293 12.07 -18.08 -6.70
N GLY A 294 12.94 -18.86 -6.05
CA GLY A 294 13.96 -19.68 -6.72
C GLY A 294 13.41 -20.53 -7.89
N PRO A 295 12.46 -21.45 -7.64
CA PRO A 295 11.78 -22.23 -8.67
C PRO A 295 11.07 -21.42 -9.77
N LEU A 296 10.59 -20.20 -9.48
CA LEU A 296 10.00 -19.32 -10.49
C LEU A 296 11.10 -18.72 -11.38
N CYS A 297 12.21 -18.27 -10.78
CA CYS A 297 13.35 -17.77 -11.53
C CYS A 297 13.92 -18.86 -12.44
N GLU A 298 14.08 -20.09 -11.94
CA GLU A 298 14.51 -21.26 -12.71
C GLU A 298 13.62 -21.50 -13.92
N ALA A 299 12.30 -21.49 -13.75
CA ALA A 299 11.36 -21.70 -14.84
C ALA A 299 11.39 -20.59 -15.90
N VAL A 300 11.71 -19.35 -15.51
CA VAL A 300 11.69 -18.18 -16.40
C VAL A 300 13.00 -18.07 -17.19
N VAL A 301 14.14 -18.22 -16.53
CA VAL A 301 15.47 -18.12 -17.18
C VAL A 301 15.96 -19.45 -17.74
N GLU A 302 15.28 -20.56 -17.42
CA GLU A 302 15.64 -21.92 -17.81
C GLU A 302 17.06 -22.33 -17.39
N ASP A 303 17.52 -21.84 -16.22
CA ASP A 303 18.81 -22.22 -15.61
C ASP A 303 18.58 -22.87 -14.24
N PRO A 304 18.98 -24.15 -14.03
CA PRO A 304 18.83 -24.82 -12.73
C PRO A 304 19.65 -24.18 -11.60
N ARG A 305 20.60 -23.29 -11.92
CA ARG A 305 21.39 -22.54 -10.93
C ARG A 305 20.69 -21.25 -10.47
N ALA A 306 19.56 -20.89 -11.07
CA ALA A 306 18.80 -19.69 -10.72
C ALA A 306 18.47 -19.57 -9.22
N PRO A 307 18.04 -20.64 -8.50
CA PRO A 307 17.79 -20.56 -7.07
C PRO A 307 19.06 -20.22 -6.27
N GLU A 308 20.20 -20.83 -6.62
CA GLU A 308 21.49 -20.57 -5.97
C GLU A 308 22.00 -19.15 -6.24
N MET A 309 21.83 -18.66 -7.47
CA MET A 309 22.18 -17.29 -7.85
C MET A 309 21.33 -16.27 -7.08
N LEU A 310 20.03 -16.53 -6.90
CA LEU A 310 19.14 -15.66 -6.13
C LEU A 310 19.58 -15.56 -4.66
N LEU A 311 19.96 -16.68 -4.05
CA LEU A 311 20.48 -16.72 -2.68
C LEU A 311 21.81 -15.98 -2.54
N ALA A 312 22.72 -16.13 -3.51
CA ALA A 312 23.99 -15.40 -3.52
C ALA A 312 23.80 -13.86 -3.69
N LEU A 313 22.81 -13.46 -4.49
CA LEU A 313 22.44 -12.06 -4.68
C LEU A 313 21.84 -11.42 -3.43
N GLU A 314 21.05 -12.18 -2.66
CA GLU A 314 20.57 -11.68 -1.37
C GLU A 314 21.70 -11.58 -0.33
N ALA A 315 22.60 -12.56 -0.24
CA ALA A 315 23.74 -12.53 0.70
C ALA A 315 24.68 -11.35 0.43
N SER A 316 24.75 -10.88 -0.82
CA SER A 316 25.51 -9.70 -1.22
C SER A 316 24.74 -8.37 -1.10
N HIS A 317 23.48 -8.40 -0.65
CA HIS A 317 22.55 -7.25 -0.57
C HIS A 317 22.48 -6.45 -1.87
N SER A 318 22.31 -7.14 -3.00
CA SER A 318 22.31 -6.54 -4.34
C SER A 318 20.98 -5.91 -4.73
N PHE A 319 20.49 -4.91 -3.97
CA PHE A 319 19.18 -4.26 -4.23
C PHE A 319 18.00 -5.25 -4.30
N LEU A 320 18.11 -6.39 -3.58
CA LEU A 320 17.01 -7.32 -3.34
C LEU A 320 16.39 -7.07 -1.97
N VAL A 321 15.07 -7.06 -1.92
CA VAL A 321 14.28 -6.89 -0.72
C VAL A 321 13.54 -8.18 -0.39
N LEU A 322 13.77 -8.68 0.83
CA LEU A 322 13.05 -9.84 1.39
C LEU A 322 11.58 -9.48 1.66
N LEU A 323 10.67 -10.31 1.16
CA LEU A 323 9.21 -10.13 1.33
C LEU A 323 8.63 -11.00 2.45
N ASP A 324 9.35 -12.04 2.87
CA ASP A 324 8.93 -12.93 3.93
C ASP A 324 10.08 -13.25 4.90
N ARG A 325 9.73 -13.88 6.03
CA ARG A 325 10.71 -14.34 7.04
C ARG A 325 11.37 -15.66 6.66
N ARG A 326 10.80 -16.40 5.70
CA ARG A 326 11.27 -17.72 5.28
C ARG A 326 12.38 -17.62 4.22
N ARG A 327 12.64 -16.41 3.71
CA ARG A 327 13.59 -16.11 2.64
C ARG A 327 13.22 -16.88 1.37
N GLU A 328 11.93 -16.97 1.06
CA GLU A 328 11.42 -17.64 -0.14
C GLU A 328 11.08 -16.61 -1.22
N TRP A 329 10.44 -15.51 -0.83
CA TRP A 329 10.04 -14.43 -1.75
C TRP A 329 10.88 -13.16 -1.61
N TYR A 330 11.25 -12.62 -2.77
CA TYR A 330 12.05 -11.42 -2.90
C TYR A 330 11.40 -10.46 -3.90
N ARG A 331 11.80 -9.18 -3.88
CA ARG A 331 11.59 -8.25 -4.99
C ARG A 331 12.86 -7.46 -5.23
N TYR A 332 13.05 -6.98 -6.45
CA TYR A 332 14.04 -5.94 -6.69
C TYR A 332 13.57 -4.61 -6.09
N HIS A 333 14.53 -3.79 -5.69
CA HIS A 333 14.29 -2.36 -5.46
C HIS A 333 13.72 -1.72 -6.73
N ARG A 334 12.70 -0.88 -6.59
CA ARG A 334 11.87 -0.39 -7.71
C ARG A 334 12.68 0.24 -8.85
N LEU A 335 13.54 1.23 -8.56
CA LEU A 335 14.37 1.88 -9.58
C LEU A 335 15.36 0.91 -10.24
N PHE A 336 15.83 -0.10 -9.50
CA PHE A 336 16.75 -1.09 -10.05
C PHE A 336 16.04 -2.02 -11.03
N ARG A 337 14.82 -2.46 -10.70
CA ARG A 337 13.98 -3.25 -11.61
C ARG A 337 13.69 -2.52 -12.91
N GLU A 338 13.33 -1.24 -12.83
CA GLU A 338 13.03 -0.42 -14.01
C GLU A 338 14.26 -0.22 -14.91
N PHE A 339 15.42 0.01 -14.30
CA PHE A 339 16.70 0.03 -15.01
C PHE A 339 16.98 -1.31 -15.70
N LEU A 340 16.82 -2.44 -15.00
CA LEU A 340 17.05 -3.78 -15.55
C LEU A 340 16.10 -4.10 -16.72
N LEU A 341 14.83 -3.70 -16.64
CA LEU A 341 13.86 -3.83 -17.73
C LEU A 341 14.22 -2.97 -18.95
N ASP A 342 14.80 -1.79 -18.74
CA ASP A 342 15.33 -0.97 -19.83
C ASP A 342 16.57 -1.60 -20.47
N GLU A 343 17.52 -2.09 -19.65
CA GLU A 343 18.69 -2.80 -20.15
C GLU A 343 18.30 -4.07 -20.91
N LEU A 344 17.34 -4.86 -20.42
CA LEU A 344 16.83 -6.06 -21.11
C LEU A 344 16.33 -5.71 -22.52
N ARG A 345 15.49 -4.68 -22.63
CA ARG A 345 14.95 -4.21 -23.92
C ARG A 345 16.06 -3.74 -24.88
N ARG A 346 17.15 -3.20 -24.35
CA ARG A 346 18.29 -2.71 -25.13
C ARG A 346 19.26 -3.81 -25.56
N THR A 347 19.57 -4.77 -24.69
CA THR A 347 20.61 -5.77 -24.92
C THR A 347 20.07 -7.06 -25.54
N GLU A 348 18.81 -7.40 -25.25
CA GLU A 348 18.19 -8.68 -25.61
C GLU A 348 16.78 -8.43 -26.19
N PRO A 349 16.66 -7.70 -27.32
CA PRO A 349 15.37 -7.37 -27.91
C PRO A 349 14.58 -8.63 -28.26
N GLY A 350 13.29 -8.64 -27.90
CA GLY A 350 12.39 -9.79 -28.09
C GLY A 350 12.35 -10.77 -26.91
N MET A 351 13.34 -10.75 -26.01
CA MET A 351 13.36 -11.68 -24.87
C MET A 351 12.28 -11.37 -23.83
N THR A 352 11.85 -10.10 -23.72
CA THR A 352 10.81 -9.69 -22.77
C THR A 352 9.50 -10.48 -22.94
N GLU A 353 9.06 -10.68 -24.19
CA GLU A 353 7.83 -11.44 -24.49
C GLU A 353 7.95 -12.89 -24.03
N GLU A 354 9.03 -13.56 -24.45
CA GLU A 354 9.33 -14.95 -24.11
C GLU A 354 9.37 -15.17 -22.59
N LEU A 355 10.04 -14.28 -21.85
CA LEU A 355 10.13 -14.35 -20.38
C LEU A 355 8.76 -14.17 -19.71
N HIS A 356 7.91 -13.28 -20.25
CA HIS A 356 6.53 -13.15 -19.78
C HIS A 356 5.71 -14.42 -20.06
N LEU A 357 5.85 -15.05 -21.22
CA LEU A 357 5.15 -16.30 -21.53
C LEU A 357 5.54 -17.45 -20.60
N ARG A 358 6.84 -17.59 -20.29
CA ARG A 358 7.34 -18.59 -19.34
C ARG A 358 6.80 -18.35 -17.92
N ALA A 359 6.82 -17.09 -17.48
CA ALA A 359 6.24 -16.71 -16.20
C ALA A 359 4.73 -17.01 -16.14
N ALA A 360 3.99 -16.68 -17.21
CA ALA A 360 2.56 -17.00 -17.31
C ALA A 360 2.30 -18.51 -17.21
N GLY A 361 3.11 -19.33 -17.91
CA GLY A 361 3.05 -20.79 -17.85
C GLY A 361 3.29 -21.33 -16.43
N TRP A 362 4.28 -20.79 -15.73
CA TRP A 362 4.56 -21.16 -14.33
C TRP A 362 3.40 -20.81 -13.41
N PHE A 363 2.88 -19.57 -13.46
CA PHE A 363 1.76 -19.15 -12.63
C PHE A 363 0.47 -19.93 -12.93
N GLN A 364 0.25 -20.28 -14.21
CA GLN A 364 -0.87 -21.12 -14.62
C GLN A 364 -0.78 -22.52 -13.99
N ALA A 365 0.40 -23.13 -13.99
CA ALA A 365 0.62 -24.44 -13.36
C ALA A 365 0.46 -24.42 -11.82
N HIS A 366 0.60 -23.25 -11.19
CA HIS A 366 0.48 -23.05 -9.75
C HIS A 366 -0.87 -22.42 -9.33
N ALA A 367 -1.87 -22.44 -10.21
CA ALA A 367 -3.23 -21.91 -9.94
C ALA A 367 -3.23 -20.44 -9.45
N ALA A 368 -2.38 -19.61 -10.06
CA ALA A 368 -2.23 -18.18 -9.75
C ALA A 368 -2.72 -17.31 -10.93
N PRO A 369 -4.05 -17.24 -11.18
CA PRO A 369 -4.58 -16.73 -12.44
C PRO A 369 -4.43 -15.22 -12.61
N VAL A 370 -4.39 -14.44 -11.52
CA VAL A 370 -4.17 -12.99 -11.56
C VAL A 370 -2.79 -12.69 -12.16
N GLN A 371 -1.76 -13.37 -11.67
CA GLN A 371 -0.39 -13.26 -12.17
C GLN A 371 -0.27 -13.81 -13.59
N THR A 372 -0.97 -14.91 -13.91
CA THR A 372 -1.05 -15.40 -15.29
C THR A 372 -1.57 -14.33 -16.26
N VAL A 373 -2.65 -13.61 -15.91
CA VAL A 373 -3.16 -12.49 -16.72
C VAL A 373 -2.11 -11.40 -16.88
N GLU A 374 -1.48 -10.93 -15.79
CA GLU A 374 -0.48 -9.86 -15.84
C GLU A 374 0.66 -10.20 -16.80
N HIS A 375 1.14 -11.45 -16.77
CA HIS A 375 2.20 -11.92 -17.66
C HIS A 375 1.72 -12.18 -19.09
N LEU A 376 0.51 -12.69 -19.33
CA LEU A 376 -0.04 -12.83 -20.70
C LEU A 376 -0.18 -11.46 -21.37
N LEU A 377 -0.76 -10.49 -20.66
CA LEU A 377 -0.84 -9.12 -21.17
C LEU A 377 0.56 -8.51 -21.31
N GLY A 378 1.48 -8.86 -20.39
CA GLY A 378 2.93 -8.64 -20.43
C GLY A 378 3.57 -8.96 -21.78
N ALA A 379 3.27 -10.15 -22.27
CA ALA A 379 3.73 -10.69 -23.56
C ALA A 379 2.95 -10.17 -24.78
N GLY A 380 1.82 -9.47 -24.60
CA GLY A 380 0.95 -9.08 -25.70
C GLY A 380 0.00 -10.19 -26.18
N GLU A 381 -0.17 -11.27 -25.41
CA GLU A 381 -1.12 -12.36 -25.66
C GLU A 381 -2.56 -11.93 -25.31
N LEU A 382 -3.09 -10.97 -26.05
CA LEU A 382 -4.36 -10.33 -25.73
C LEU A 382 -5.55 -11.30 -25.78
N HIS A 383 -5.59 -12.23 -26.72
CA HIS A 383 -6.70 -13.20 -26.82
C HIS A 383 -6.73 -14.19 -25.65
N ARG A 384 -5.57 -14.76 -25.28
CA ARG A 384 -5.47 -15.65 -24.11
C ARG A 384 -5.76 -14.89 -22.82
N GLY A 385 -5.27 -13.66 -22.71
CA GLY A 385 -5.58 -12.76 -21.61
C GLY A 385 -7.08 -12.48 -21.51
N ALA A 386 -7.75 -12.19 -22.62
CA ALA A 386 -9.18 -11.90 -22.66
C ALA A 386 -10.04 -13.06 -22.15
N VAL A 387 -9.73 -14.29 -22.57
CA VAL A 387 -10.44 -15.50 -22.11
C VAL A 387 -10.28 -15.67 -20.60
N LEU A 388 -9.04 -15.54 -20.09
CA LEU A 388 -8.79 -15.72 -18.66
C LEU A 388 -9.40 -14.59 -17.81
N VAL A 389 -9.38 -13.34 -18.30
CA VAL A 389 -10.02 -12.21 -17.63
C VAL A 389 -11.54 -12.39 -17.59
N ALA A 390 -12.16 -12.91 -18.66
CA ALA A 390 -13.59 -13.20 -18.65
C ALA A 390 -13.96 -14.26 -17.59
N GLU A 391 -13.09 -15.24 -17.37
CA GLU A 391 -13.27 -16.31 -16.39
C GLU A 391 -13.10 -15.80 -14.94
N ILE A 392 -12.00 -15.08 -14.65
CA ILE A 392 -11.66 -14.71 -13.26
C ILE A 392 -12.13 -13.31 -12.85
N GLY A 393 -12.44 -12.45 -13.83
CA GLY A 393 -12.82 -11.05 -13.62
C GLY A 393 -13.93 -10.85 -12.60
N PRO A 394 -15.04 -11.62 -12.63
CA PRO A 394 -16.11 -11.46 -11.65
C PRO A 394 -15.64 -11.71 -10.20
N ARG A 395 -14.78 -12.71 -9.98
CA ARG A 395 -14.19 -12.98 -8.66
C ARG A 395 -13.26 -11.85 -8.22
N VAL A 396 -12.38 -11.38 -9.11
CA VAL A 396 -11.44 -10.29 -8.81
C VAL A 396 -12.18 -8.99 -8.49
N CYS A 397 -13.27 -8.69 -9.19
CA CYS A 397 -14.16 -7.58 -8.83
C CYS A 397 -14.76 -7.79 -7.43
N GLY A 398 -15.31 -8.97 -7.14
CA GLY A 398 -15.91 -9.30 -5.84
C GLY A 398 -14.94 -9.20 -4.65
N GLU A 399 -13.66 -9.46 -4.86
CA GLU A 399 -12.60 -9.28 -3.85
C GLU A 399 -12.25 -7.80 -3.59
N GLY A 400 -12.89 -6.86 -4.30
CA GLY A 400 -12.67 -5.42 -4.18
C GLY A 400 -11.56 -4.88 -5.09
N GLU A 401 -11.08 -5.69 -6.04
CA GLU A 401 -10.03 -5.31 -6.98
C GLU A 401 -10.57 -4.93 -8.38
N ALA A 402 -11.75 -4.32 -8.45
CA ALA A 402 -12.34 -3.85 -9.71
C ALA A 402 -11.40 -2.93 -10.53
N GLY A 403 -10.58 -2.13 -9.84
CA GLY A 403 -9.53 -1.32 -10.48
C GLY A 403 -8.45 -2.14 -11.19
N THR A 404 -8.16 -3.37 -10.73
CA THR A 404 -7.26 -4.31 -11.41
C THR A 404 -7.89 -4.79 -12.72
N VAL A 405 -9.16 -5.18 -12.70
CA VAL A 405 -9.90 -5.58 -13.90
C VAL A 405 -9.97 -4.42 -14.91
N GLN A 406 -10.22 -3.19 -14.45
CA GLN A 406 -10.23 -2.01 -15.33
C GLN A 406 -8.89 -1.77 -16.02
N ARG A 407 -7.76 -1.97 -15.32
CA ARG A 407 -6.42 -1.90 -15.94
C ARG A 407 -6.23 -2.97 -17.00
N TRP A 408 -6.68 -4.20 -16.75
CA TRP A 408 -6.63 -5.27 -17.75
C TRP A 408 -7.48 -4.97 -18.98
N LEU A 409 -8.71 -4.51 -18.80
CA LEU A 409 -9.61 -4.11 -19.89
C LEU A 409 -8.99 -2.99 -20.74
N THR A 410 -8.40 -1.98 -20.08
CA THR A 410 -7.69 -0.89 -20.77
C THR A 410 -6.52 -1.40 -21.61
N ARG A 411 -5.77 -2.39 -21.09
CA ARG A 411 -4.62 -2.98 -21.79
C ARG A 411 -5.01 -3.91 -22.93
N LEU A 412 -6.12 -4.64 -22.79
CA LEU A 412 -6.70 -5.47 -23.85
C LEU A 412 -7.23 -4.61 -25.00
N GLY A 413 -7.82 -3.47 -24.68
CA GLY A 413 -8.37 -2.52 -25.63
C GLY A 413 -9.75 -2.92 -26.15
N ASP A 414 -10.53 -1.91 -26.54
CA ASP A 414 -11.92 -2.06 -26.97
C ASP A 414 -12.15 -3.12 -28.06
N PRO A 415 -11.31 -3.25 -29.11
CA PRO A 415 -11.53 -4.26 -30.14
C PRO A 415 -11.48 -5.69 -29.62
N VAL A 416 -10.59 -5.98 -28.65
CA VAL A 416 -10.45 -7.33 -28.09
C VAL A 416 -11.61 -7.64 -27.14
N VAL A 417 -12.03 -6.66 -26.34
CA VAL A 417 -13.20 -6.80 -25.46
C VAL A 417 -14.48 -7.02 -26.28
N ALA A 418 -14.68 -6.23 -27.33
CA ALA A 418 -15.83 -6.36 -28.24
C ALA A 418 -15.87 -7.71 -28.97
N ALA A 419 -14.70 -8.28 -29.30
CA ALA A 419 -14.61 -9.59 -29.94
C ALA A 419 -14.88 -10.77 -29.00
N HIS A 420 -14.96 -10.55 -27.68
CA HIS A 420 -15.17 -11.60 -26.69
C HIS A 420 -16.35 -11.28 -25.76
N PRO A 421 -17.59 -11.70 -26.10
CA PRO A 421 -18.79 -11.30 -25.38
C PRO A 421 -18.80 -11.56 -23.86
N PRO A 422 -18.28 -12.69 -23.34
CA PRO A 422 -18.17 -12.88 -21.88
C PRO A 422 -17.33 -11.79 -21.19
N LEU A 423 -16.30 -11.27 -21.86
CA LEU A 423 -15.48 -10.17 -21.34
C LEU A 423 -16.22 -8.84 -21.37
N ALA A 424 -17.08 -8.61 -22.37
CA ALA A 424 -17.94 -7.43 -22.39
C ALA A 424 -18.88 -7.40 -21.16
N VAL A 425 -19.39 -8.55 -20.72
CA VAL A 425 -20.21 -8.62 -19.49
C VAL A 425 -19.38 -8.22 -18.25
N VAL A 426 -18.14 -8.68 -18.15
CA VAL A 426 -17.20 -8.28 -17.08
C VAL A 426 -16.91 -6.77 -17.14
N ALA A 427 -16.68 -6.23 -18.34
CA ALA A 427 -16.45 -4.79 -18.54
C ALA A 427 -17.67 -3.96 -18.14
N GLY A 428 -18.88 -4.42 -18.47
CA GLY A 428 -20.13 -3.80 -18.06
C GLY A 428 -20.29 -3.75 -16.54
N ARG A 429 -20.00 -4.86 -15.84
CA ARG A 429 -20.00 -4.90 -14.36
C ARG A 429 -18.98 -3.90 -13.79
N ALA A 430 -17.73 -3.96 -14.26
CA ALA A 430 -16.66 -3.09 -13.76
C ALA A 430 -17.01 -1.60 -13.94
N ALA A 431 -17.48 -1.21 -15.13
CA ALA A 431 -17.92 0.15 -15.41
C ALA A 431 -19.09 0.58 -14.51
N ALA A 432 -20.06 -0.31 -14.26
CA ALA A 432 -21.20 -0.01 -13.40
C ALA A 432 -20.78 0.32 -11.95
N PHE A 433 -19.86 -0.47 -11.38
CA PHE A 433 -19.35 -0.24 -10.02
C PHE A 433 -18.34 0.91 -9.92
N LEU A 434 -17.66 1.25 -11.02
CA LEU A 434 -16.83 2.45 -11.13
C LEU A 434 -17.66 3.73 -11.39
N GLY A 435 -18.97 3.60 -11.58
CA GLY A 435 -19.86 4.73 -11.80
C GLY A 435 -19.84 5.29 -13.22
N ASP A 436 -19.39 4.53 -14.22
CA ASP A 436 -19.41 4.93 -15.63
C ASP A 436 -20.64 4.33 -16.35
N PRO A 437 -21.74 5.09 -16.47
CA PRO A 437 -22.97 4.59 -17.06
C PRO A 437 -22.89 4.44 -18.58
N VAL A 438 -22.01 5.21 -19.24
CA VAL A 438 -21.87 5.18 -20.70
C VAL A 438 -21.19 3.87 -21.10
N GLU A 439 -20.06 3.56 -20.47
CA GLU A 439 -19.35 2.32 -20.71
C GLU A 439 -20.15 1.10 -20.24
N ALA A 440 -20.82 1.17 -19.07
CA ALA A 440 -21.65 0.07 -18.58
C ALA A 440 -22.78 -0.28 -19.59
N GLY A 441 -23.48 0.74 -20.10
CA GLY A 441 -24.53 0.55 -21.10
C GLY A 441 -23.98 0.07 -22.46
N ARG A 442 -22.84 0.58 -22.91
CA ARG A 442 -22.18 0.18 -24.15
C ARG A 442 -21.85 -1.30 -24.16
N TRP A 443 -21.23 -1.79 -23.08
CA TRP A 443 -20.83 -3.19 -22.98
C TRP A 443 -22.01 -4.14 -22.77
N ALA A 444 -23.04 -3.71 -22.04
CA ALA A 444 -24.28 -4.47 -21.92
C ALA A 444 -24.99 -4.62 -23.28
N ALA A 445 -25.11 -3.53 -24.05
CA ALA A 445 -25.71 -3.57 -25.39
C ALA A 445 -24.94 -4.51 -26.33
N LEU A 446 -23.61 -4.47 -26.31
CA LEU A 446 -22.79 -5.37 -27.10
C LEU A 446 -22.96 -6.84 -26.70
N ALA A 447 -23.09 -7.13 -25.41
CA ALA A 447 -23.38 -8.49 -24.94
C ALA A 447 -24.77 -8.98 -25.40
N ASP A 448 -25.74 -8.08 -25.53
CA ASP A 448 -27.10 -8.39 -25.97
C ASP A 448 -27.25 -8.61 -27.49
N GLU A 449 -26.28 -8.17 -28.29
CA GLU A 449 -26.26 -8.45 -29.74
C GLU A 449 -25.98 -9.94 -30.06
N VAL A 450 -25.48 -10.71 -29.08
CA VAL A 450 -25.16 -12.13 -29.25
C VAL A 450 -26.44 -12.96 -29.26
N ALA A 451 -26.74 -13.57 -30.42
CA ALA A 451 -27.92 -14.42 -30.57
C ALA A 451 -27.81 -15.72 -29.75
N PRO A 452 -28.90 -16.17 -29.09
CA PRO A 452 -28.91 -17.45 -28.40
C PRO A 452 -28.66 -18.62 -29.37
N THR A 453 -27.84 -19.58 -28.94
CA THR A 453 -27.60 -20.82 -29.68
C THR A 453 -28.77 -21.80 -29.50
N PRO A 454 -29.26 -22.47 -30.57
CA PRO A 454 -30.39 -23.42 -30.48
C PRO A 454 -30.13 -24.61 -29.55
N THR A 455 -28.87 -25.03 -29.43
CA THR A 455 -28.42 -26.09 -28.52
C THR A 455 -27.27 -25.55 -27.66
N PRO A 456 -27.57 -24.93 -26.51
CA PRO A 456 -26.57 -24.23 -25.72
C PRO A 456 -25.57 -25.20 -25.08
N THR A 457 -24.29 -24.91 -25.30
CA THR A 457 -23.19 -25.52 -24.56
C THR A 457 -23.17 -25.03 -23.11
N GLU A 458 -22.31 -25.61 -22.30
CA GLU A 458 -22.06 -25.12 -20.94
C GLU A 458 -21.53 -23.68 -20.93
N ALA A 459 -20.66 -23.34 -21.89
CA ALA A 459 -20.14 -21.99 -22.04
C ALA A 459 -21.25 -20.99 -22.41
N ASP A 460 -22.20 -21.40 -23.26
CA ASP A 460 -23.35 -20.57 -23.64
C ASP A 460 -24.26 -20.30 -22.44
N ARG A 461 -24.51 -21.31 -21.58
CA ARG A 461 -25.28 -21.14 -20.33
C ARG A 461 -24.60 -20.20 -19.34
N ARG A 462 -23.28 -20.32 -19.19
CA ARG A 462 -22.48 -19.42 -18.34
C ARG A 462 -22.54 -17.98 -18.81
N PHE A 463 -22.38 -17.79 -20.13
CA PHE A 463 -22.50 -16.47 -20.74
C PHE A 463 -23.92 -15.90 -20.55
N GLU A 464 -24.96 -16.70 -20.76
CA GLU A 464 -26.35 -16.25 -20.58
C GLU A 464 -26.66 -15.85 -19.13
N THR A 465 -26.16 -16.63 -18.17
CA THR A 465 -26.26 -16.33 -16.73
C THR A 465 -25.58 -15.00 -16.42
N ALA A 466 -24.36 -14.79 -16.92
CA ALA A 466 -23.61 -13.55 -16.74
C ALA A 466 -24.33 -12.35 -17.36
N ARG A 467 -24.81 -12.51 -18.60
CA ARG A 467 -25.54 -11.47 -19.35
C ARG A 467 -26.83 -11.07 -18.66
N SER A 468 -27.63 -12.04 -18.21
CA SER A 468 -28.86 -11.77 -17.45
C SER A 468 -28.57 -11.15 -16.08
N THR A 469 -27.48 -11.55 -15.42
CA THR A 469 -27.03 -10.90 -14.18
C THR A 469 -26.68 -9.42 -14.41
N LEU A 470 -25.97 -9.09 -15.50
CA LEU A 470 -25.63 -7.71 -15.82
C LEU A 470 -26.88 -6.87 -16.13
N ARG A 471 -27.83 -7.39 -16.91
CA ARG A 471 -29.11 -6.69 -17.18
C ARG A 471 -29.90 -6.43 -15.91
N ALA A 472 -30.01 -7.45 -15.04
CA ALA A 472 -30.62 -7.30 -13.74
C ALA A 472 -29.89 -6.28 -12.86
N LEU A 473 -28.56 -6.28 -12.85
CA LEU A 473 -27.78 -5.30 -12.10
C LEU A 473 -28.04 -3.86 -12.56
N LEU A 474 -28.05 -3.61 -13.87
CA LEU A 474 -28.24 -2.28 -14.44
C LEU A 474 -29.69 -1.78 -14.31
N GLY A 475 -30.68 -2.68 -14.32
CA GLY A 475 -32.10 -2.36 -14.14
C GLY A 475 -32.64 -1.33 -15.15
N ALA A 476 -32.10 -1.31 -16.37
CA ALA A 476 -32.36 -0.24 -17.34
C ALA A 476 -33.82 -0.18 -17.82
N ASP A 477 -34.51 -1.32 -17.84
CA ASP A 477 -35.87 -1.50 -18.37
C ASP A 477 -36.94 -1.64 -17.26
N GLY A 478 -36.63 -1.14 -16.05
CA GLY A 478 -37.55 -1.08 -14.93
C GLY A 478 -37.62 -2.36 -14.07
N PRO A 479 -38.31 -2.32 -12.92
CA PRO A 479 -38.27 -3.37 -11.89
C PRO A 479 -38.79 -4.73 -12.35
N ALA A 480 -39.83 -4.76 -13.19
CA ALA A 480 -40.41 -6.01 -13.66
C ALA A 480 -39.44 -6.79 -14.56
N ARG A 481 -38.73 -6.09 -15.46
CA ARG A 481 -37.72 -6.70 -16.32
C ARG A 481 -36.49 -7.09 -15.52
N MET A 482 -36.06 -6.23 -14.60
CA MET A 482 -34.98 -6.50 -13.65
C MET A 482 -35.23 -7.80 -12.87
N LEU A 483 -36.45 -8.02 -12.37
CA LEU A 483 -36.82 -9.23 -11.65
C LEU A 483 -36.76 -10.47 -12.54
N ALA A 484 -37.31 -10.39 -13.75
CA ALA A 484 -37.29 -11.50 -14.70
C ALA A 484 -35.86 -11.92 -15.08
N ASP A 485 -34.98 -10.95 -15.34
CA ASP A 485 -33.57 -11.22 -15.67
C ASP A 485 -32.81 -11.78 -14.43
N ALA A 486 -33.12 -11.31 -13.23
CA ALA A 486 -32.53 -11.83 -11.99
C ALA A 486 -33.00 -13.25 -11.66
N GLU A 487 -34.29 -13.55 -11.84
CA GLU A 487 -34.84 -14.90 -11.65
C GLU A 487 -34.29 -15.89 -12.68
N ALA A 488 -34.07 -15.46 -13.92
CA ALA A 488 -33.39 -16.27 -14.94
C ALA A 488 -31.94 -16.57 -14.53
N ALA A 489 -31.21 -15.57 -14.03
CA ALA A 489 -29.81 -15.71 -13.62
C ALA A 489 -29.62 -16.49 -12.31
N ALA A 490 -30.63 -16.55 -11.44
CA ALA A 490 -30.61 -17.29 -10.18
C ALA A 490 -31.43 -18.59 -10.21
N GLY A 491 -31.95 -18.97 -11.39
CA GLY A 491 -32.83 -20.11 -11.57
C GLY A 491 -32.11 -21.47 -11.58
N PRO A 492 -32.86 -22.59 -11.60
CA PRO A 492 -32.30 -23.94 -11.58
C PRO A 492 -31.48 -24.31 -12.82
N GLU A 493 -31.68 -23.60 -13.94
CA GLU A 493 -30.95 -23.80 -15.19
C GLU A 493 -29.68 -22.93 -15.29
N ALA A 494 -29.46 -22.03 -14.31
CA ALA A 494 -28.31 -21.14 -14.26
C ALA A 494 -27.04 -21.85 -13.79
N ASP A 495 -25.89 -21.38 -14.26
CA ASP A 495 -24.59 -21.84 -13.76
C ASP A 495 -24.29 -21.18 -12.39
N PRO A 496 -24.04 -21.94 -11.32
CA PRO A 496 -23.77 -21.40 -9.98
C PRO A 496 -22.36 -20.81 -9.84
N GLY A 497 -21.74 -20.42 -10.97
CA GLY A 497 -20.40 -19.86 -11.02
C GLY A 497 -20.29 -18.47 -10.39
N PRO A 498 -19.25 -17.70 -10.75
CA PRO A 498 -18.86 -16.49 -10.00
C PRO A 498 -19.84 -15.31 -10.13
N TRP A 499 -20.94 -15.48 -10.88
CA TRP A 499 -22.02 -14.50 -11.03
C TRP A 499 -23.19 -14.72 -10.07
N GLN A 500 -23.28 -15.90 -9.45
CA GLN A 500 -24.44 -16.28 -8.62
C GLN A 500 -24.70 -15.32 -7.44
N PRO A 501 -23.69 -14.89 -6.64
CA PRO A 501 -23.95 -13.95 -5.54
C PRO A 501 -24.58 -12.65 -6.04
N LEU A 502 -24.08 -12.12 -7.16
CA LEU A 502 -24.57 -10.88 -7.75
C LEU A 502 -25.98 -11.04 -8.34
N ALA A 503 -26.29 -12.18 -8.96
CA ALA A 503 -27.64 -12.49 -9.45
C ALA A 503 -28.66 -12.53 -8.31
N LEU A 504 -28.32 -13.19 -7.18
CA LEU A 504 -29.17 -13.26 -5.99
C LEU A 504 -29.37 -11.88 -5.36
N SER A 505 -28.32 -11.05 -5.32
CA SER A 505 -28.41 -9.67 -4.85
C SER A 505 -29.34 -8.84 -5.75
N ALA A 506 -29.16 -8.92 -7.07
CA ALA A 506 -30.02 -8.22 -8.04
C ALA A 506 -31.49 -8.68 -7.96
N ARG A 507 -31.74 -9.95 -7.63
CA ARG A 507 -33.08 -10.47 -7.36
C ARG A 507 -33.68 -9.81 -6.12
N GLY A 508 -32.91 -9.71 -5.03
CA GLY A 508 -33.33 -9.00 -3.82
C GLY A 508 -33.68 -7.54 -4.11
N GLU A 509 -32.87 -6.88 -4.92
CA GLU A 509 -33.11 -5.50 -5.35
C GLU A 509 -34.40 -5.34 -6.14
N ALA A 510 -34.59 -6.16 -7.17
CA ALA A 510 -35.79 -6.11 -8.00
C ALA A 510 -37.06 -6.36 -7.17
N LEU A 511 -37.01 -7.26 -6.19
CA LEU A 511 -38.10 -7.52 -5.26
C LEU A 511 -38.39 -6.32 -4.34
N LEU A 512 -37.37 -5.59 -3.88
CA LEU A 512 -37.59 -4.35 -3.14
C LEU A 512 -38.30 -3.30 -3.99
N LEU A 513 -37.84 -3.08 -5.22
CA LEU A 513 -38.44 -2.12 -6.16
C LEU A 513 -39.88 -2.52 -6.53
N ALA A 514 -40.18 -3.82 -6.55
CA ALA A 514 -41.53 -4.37 -6.74
C ALA A 514 -42.43 -4.31 -5.50
N GLY A 515 -41.89 -3.93 -4.33
CA GLY A 515 -42.66 -3.81 -3.09
C GLY A 515 -42.83 -5.13 -2.32
N GLU A 516 -41.92 -6.10 -2.51
CA GLU A 516 -41.95 -7.42 -1.86
C GLU A 516 -40.78 -7.60 -0.84
N PRO A 517 -40.71 -6.80 0.25
CA PRO A 517 -39.55 -6.77 1.14
C PRO A 517 -39.26 -8.11 1.85
N GLY A 518 -40.29 -8.92 2.12
CA GLY A 518 -40.11 -10.23 2.73
C GLY A 518 -39.34 -11.21 1.84
N ARG A 519 -39.64 -11.24 0.54
CA ARG A 519 -38.90 -12.07 -0.43
C ARG A 519 -37.53 -11.46 -0.73
N ALA A 520 -37.41 -10.13 -0.74
CA ALA A 520 -36.13 -9.45 -0.91
C ALA A 520 -35.13 -9.83 0.20
N LEU A 521 -35.55 -9.80 1.48
CA LEU A 521 -34.72 -10.21 2.61
C LEU A 521 -34.23 -11.66 2.49
N ALA A 522 -35.08 -12.57 2.01
CA ALA A 522 -34.67 -13.96 1.76
C ALA A 522 -33.61 -14.04 0.64
N ALA A 523 -33.78 -13.27 -0.44
CA ALA A 523 -32.81 -13.22 -1.53
C ALA A 523 -31.46 -12.60 -1.09
N PHE A 524 -31.47 -11.55 -0.26
CA PHE A 524 -30.23 -10.97 0.29
C PHE A 524 -29.51 -11.92 1.25
N ALA A 525 -30.25 -12.71 2.04
CA ALA A 525 -29.66 -13.74 2.88
C ALA A 525 -28.98 -14.85 2.05
N GLU A 526 -29.61 -15.28 0.95
CA GLU A 526 -29.01 -16.21 -0.01
C GLU A 526 -27.78 -15.60 -0.69
N ALA A 527 -27.85 -14.32 -1.11
CA ALA A 527 -26.73 -13.61 -1.72
C ALA A 527 -25.54 -13.49 -0.77
N THR A 528 -25.79 -13.19 0.51
CA THR A 528 -24.77 -13.11 1.57
C THR A 528 -24.10 -14.46 1.79
N ALA A 529 -24.89 -15.54 1.88
CA ALA A 529 -24.36 -16.89 2.02
C ALA A 529 -23.51 -17.30 0.80
N ALA A 530 -23.97 -17.01 -0.41
CA ALA A 530 -23.24 -17.29 -1.64
C ALA A 530 -21.94 -16.45 -1.74
N GLY A 531 -21.98 -15.17 -1.37
CA GLY A 531 -20.81 -14.28 -1.37
C GLY A 531 -19.77 -14.66 -0.31
N HIS A 532 -20.15 -15.31 0.79
CA HIS A 532 -19.18 -15.91 1.71
C HIS A 532 -18.57 -17.21 1.19
N ALA A 533 -19.36 -18.04 0.49
CA ALA A 533 -18.89 -19.29 -0.09
C ALA A 533 -17.92 -19.06 -1.26
N ALA A 534 -18.20 -18.05 -2.09
CA ALA A 534 -17.33 -17.54 -3.14
C ALA A 534 -16.99 -16.08 -2.81
N PRO A 535 -15.85 -15.79 -2.15
CA PRO A 535 -15.51 -14.50 -1.53
C PRO A 535 -15.81 -13.27 -2.40
N ASP A 536 -17.04 -12.75 -2.33
CA ASP A 536 -17.51 -11.55 -3.02
C ASP A 536 -17.96 -10.55 -1.95
N LEU A 537 -16.98 -9.77 -1.48
CA LEU A 537 -17.17 -8.76 -0.44
C LEU A 537 -18.05 -7.61 -0.92
N GLU A 538 -18.11 -7.34 -2.23
CA GLU A 538 -18.99 -6.33 -2.80
C GLU A 538 -20.46 -6.69 -2.59
N VAL A 539 -20.82 -7.93 -2.96
CA VAL A 539 -22.17 -8.46 -2.82
C VAL A 539 -22.56 -8.59 -1.35
N VAL A 540 -21.66 -9.09 -0.49
CA VAL A 540 -21.94 -9.21 0.94
C VAL A 540 -22.21 -7.82 1.53
N ALA A 541 -21.35 -6.83 1.30
CA ALA A 541 -21.56 -5.48 1.85
C ALA A 541 -22.86 -4.84 1.35
N LEU A 542 -23.21 -5.05 0.08
CA LEU A 542 -24.46 -4.56 -0.50
C LEU A 542 -25.68 -5.23 0.15
N ALA A 543 -25.75 -6.56 0.15
CA ALA A 543 -26.88 -7.32 0.69
C ALA A 543 -27.08 -7.06 2.20
N GLU A 544 -25.99 -6.92 2.96
CA GLU A 544 -26.00 -6.57 4.38
C GLU A 544 -26.54 -5.14 4.60
N ALA A 545 -26.09 -4.16 3.81
CA ALA A 545 -26.59 -2.78 3.91
C ALA A 545 -28.08 -2.68 3.55
N GLU A 546 -28.54 -3.38 2.51
CA GLU A 546 -29.95 -3.41 2.12
C GLU A 546 -30.82 -4.09 3.18
N THR A 547 -30.37 -5.24 3.70
CA THR A 547 -31.03 -5.93 4.81
C THR A 547 -31.16 -5.00 6.02
N ALA A 548 -30.09 -4.29 6.36
CA ALA A 548 -30.09 -3.32 7.44
C ALA A 548 -31.10 -2.18 7.20
N LEU A 549 -31.14 -1.60 6.00
CA LEU A 549 -32.02 -0.48 5.67
C LEU A 549 -33.50 -0.90 5.70
N VAL A 550 -33.82 -2.09 5.21
CA VAL A 550 -35.17 -2.68 5.31
C VAL A 550 -35.56 -2.91 6.78
N ASP A 551 -34.64 -3.40 7.62
CA ASP A 551 -34.87 -3.56 9.05
C ASP A 551 -35.00 -2.21 9.77
N ILE A 552 -34.20 -1.20 9.41
CA ILE A 552 -34.27 0.17 9.94
C ILE A 552 -35.63 0.80 9.64
N ASP A 553 -36.07 0.76 8.38
CA ASP A 553 -37.33 1.39 7.97
C ASP A 553 -38.55 0.65 8.55
N ALA A 554 -38.39 -0.62 8.96
CA ALA A 554 -39.39 -1.37 9.70
C ALA A 554 -39.22 -1.33 11.24
N GLY A 555 -38.30 -0.52 11.76
CA GLY A 555 -38.08 -0.34 13.20
C GLY A 555 -37.34 -1.46 13.93
N ARG A 556 -36.78 -2.43 13.21
CA ARG A 556 -36.02 -3.58 13.74
C ARG A 556 -34.55 -3.25 13.95
N TRP A 557 -34.27 -2.19 14.71
CA TRP A 557 -32.93 -1.62 14.91
C TRP A 557 -31.89 -2.60 15.47
N GLU A 558 -32.28 -3.50 16.37
CA GLU A 558 -31.36 -4.50 16.93
C GLU A 558 -30.85 -5.49 15.87
N ARG A 559 -31.72 -5.90 14.94
CA ARG A 559 -31.33 -6.76 13.82
C ARG A 559 -30.46 -5.99 12.83
N ALA A 560 -30.86 -4.76 12.49
CA ALA A 560 -30.11 -3.92 11.57
C ALA A 560 -28.68 -3.63 12.04
N ALA A 561 -28.46 -3.48 13.34
CA ALA A 561 -27.15 -3.14 13.89
C ALA A 561 -26.03 -4.10 13.46
N GLY A 562 -26.26 -5.41 13.54
CA GLY A 562 -25.26 -6.41 13.14
C GLY A 562 -24.92 -6.33 11.66
N HIS A 563 -25.94 -6.16 10.82
CA HIS A 563 -25.80 -6.02 9.37
C HIS A 563 -25.01 -4.75 8.98
N VAL A 564 -25.31 -3.60 9.60
CA VAL A 564 -24.56 -2.34 9.37
C VAL A 564 -23.10 -2.45 9.80
N GLU A 565 -22.84 -3.01 10.99
CA GLU A 565 -21.49 -3.15 11.52
C GLU A 565 -20.64 -4.08 10.63
N HIS A 566 -21.23 -5.17 10.14
CA HIS A 566 -20.57 -6.07 9.19
C HIS A 566 -20.23 -5.37 7.87
N ALA A 567 -21.21 -4.67 7.26
CA ALA A 567 -21.01 -3.95 6.00
C ALA A 567 -19.95 -2.83 6.11
N LEU A 568 -19.95 -2.07 7.21
CA LEU A 568 -18.93 -1.05 7.48
C LEU A 568 -17.54 -1.66 7.61
N GLY A 569 -17.42 -2.79 8.30
CA GLY A 569 -16.15 -3.52 8.42
C GLY A 569 -15.57 -3.93 7.06
N ILE A 570 -16.42 -4.34 6.11
CA ILE A 570 -15.99 -4.69 4.75
C ILE A 570 -15.48 -3.46 3.98
N VAL A 571 -16.23 -2.34 4.03
CA VAL A 571 -15.82 -1.08 3.36
C VAL A 571 -14.49 -0.56 3.91
N GLU A 572 -14.26 -0.70 5.22
CA GLU A 572 -12.99 -0.31 5.85
C GLU A 572 -11.82 -1.22 5.44
N GLN A 573 -12.05 -2.53 5.32
CA GLN A 573 -11.04 -3.50 4.89
C GLN A 573 -10.57 -3.26 3.45
N ARG A 574 -11.49 -2.92 2.53
CA ARG A 574 -11.17 -2.70 1.11
C ARG A 574 -10.34 -1.45 0.85
N ARG A 575 -10.20 -0.53 1.82
CA ARG A 575 -9.57 0.80 1.65
C ARG A 575 -10.17 1.64 0.50
N ALA A 576 -11.32 1.23 -0.05
CA ALA A 576 -12.08 1.91 -1.08
C ALA A 576 -13.05 2.88 -0.40
N GLY A 577 -12.55 4.08 -0.10
CA GLY A 577 -13.28 5.04 0.72
C GLY A 577 -14.41 5.77 -0.02
N ASP A 578 -14.35 5.87 -1.35
CA ASP A 578 -15.18 6.77 -2.14
C ASP A 578 -15.81 6.05 -3.36
N ASP A 579 -16.17 4.77 -3.21
CA ASP A 579 -16.84 3.98 -4.25
C ASP A 579 -18.38 3.98 -4.10
N VAL A 580 -19.09 3.44 -5.10
CA VAL A 580 -20.56 3.42 -5.14
C VAL A 580 -21.16 2.68 -3.93
N LEU A 581 -20.52 1.61 -3.46
CA LEU A 581 -20.98 0.79 -2.34
C LEU A 581 -20.87 1.53 -1.01
N ALA A 582 -19.79 2.30 -0.83
CA ALA A 582 -19.57 3.10 0.37
C ALA A 582 -20.70 4.11 0.62
N LEU A 583 -21.37 4.63 -0.41
CA LEU A 583 -22.51 5.55 -0.24
C LEU A 583 -23.64 4.89 0.58
N LEU A 584 -24.12 3.73 0.14
CA LEU A 584 -25.25 3.04 0.75
C LEU A 584 -24.91 2.56 2.17
N VAL A 585 -23.76 1.90 2.33
CA VAL A 585 -23.30 1.36 3.62
C VAL A 585 -23.16 2.48 4.66
N ARG A 586 -22.57 3.61 4.26
CA ARG A 586 -22.38 4.74 5.18
C ARG A 586 -23.67 5.51 5.46
N ALA A 587 -24.61 5.54 4.52
CA ALA A 587 -25.95 6.06 4.79
C ALA A 587 -26.67 5.20 5.85
N ALA A 588 -26.58 3.87 5.76
CA ALA A 588 -27.10 2.97 6.79
C ALA A 588 -26.39 3.17 8.15
N GLY A 589 -25.06 3.32 8.14
CA GLY A 589 -24.25 3.68 9.32
C GLY A 589 -24.69 4.98 9.99
N ALA A 590 -24.94 6.04 9.21
CA ALA A 590 -25.42 7.31 9.72
C ALA A 590 -26.82 7.17 10.35
N ARG A 591 -27.73 6.43 9.73
CA ARG A 591 -29.09 6.16 10.26
C ARG A 591 -29.02 5.44 11.61
N LEU A 592 -28.19 4.41 11.72
CA LEU A 592 -27.97 3.66 12.97
C LEU A 592 -27.36 4.53 14.07
N ALA A 593 -26.36 5.35 13.73
CA ALA A 593 -25.71 6.25 14.67
C ALA A 593 -26.68 7.30 15.22
N ILE A 594 -27.54 7.88 14.37
CA ILE A 594 -28.61 8.79 14.79
C ILE A 594 -29.57 8.10 15.77
N HIS A 595 -30.01 6.87 15.47
CA HIS A 595 -30.87 6.10 16.36
C HIS A 595 -30.23 5.86 17.72
N ARG A 596 -28.93 5.49 17.75
CA ARG A 596 -28.15 5.32 18.98
C ARG A 596 -27.81 6.64 19.69
N SER A 597 -28.20 7.79 19.12
CA SER A 597 -27.83 9.13 19.60
C SER A 597 -26.31 9.40 19.62
N ASP A 598 -25.53 8.67 18.83
CA ASP A 598 -24.10 8.95 18.60
C ASP A 598 -23.95 9.93 17.42
N LEU A 599 -24.14 11.21 17.74
CA LEU A 599 -24.14 12.27 16.73
C LEU A 599 -22.76 12.48 16.10
N ALA A 600 -21.68 12.19 16.82
CA ALA A 600 -20.33 12.33 16.30
C ALA A 600 -20.04 11.26 15.24
N GLU A 601 -20.47 10.02 15.48
CA GLU A 601 -20.39 8.96 14.47
C GLU A 601 -21.32 9.24 13.29
N ALA A 602 -22.53 9.73 13.54
CA ALA A 602 -23.45 10.13 12.46
C ALA A 602 -22.82 11.17 11.52
N ASP A 603 -22.22 12.23 12.08
CA ASP A 603 -21.57 13.29 11.29
C ASP A 603 -20.36 12.75 10.51
N ARG A 604 -19.58 11.83 11.11
CA ARG A 604 -18.49 11.13 10.40
C ARG A 604 -18.99 10.34 9.21
N GLN A 605 -20.04 9.54 9.39
CA GLN A 605 -20.60 8.70 8.34
C GLN A 605 -21.27 9.54 7.25
N ILE A 606 -21.97 10.62 7.59
CA ILE A 606 -22.54 11.57 6.61
C ILE A 606 -21.42 12.21 5.78
N ALA A 607 -20.38 12.77 6.41
CA ALA A 607 -19.29 13.42 5.68
C ALA A 607 -18.55 12.43 4.75
N ARG A 608 -18.43 11.17 5.17
CA ARG A 608 -17.85 10.08 4.39
C ARG A 608 -18.77 9.62 3.26
N ALA A 609 -20.08 9.52 3.48
CA ALA A 609 -21.06 9.18 2.43
C ALA A 609 -21.16 10.29 1.38
N MET A 610 -21.09 11.55 1.81
CA MET A 610 -21.07 12.71 0.91
C MET A 610 -19.88 12.66 -0.07
N ARG A 611 -18.70 12.17 0.35
CA ARG A 611 -17.55 12.01 -0.55
C ARG A 611 -17.76 10.90 -1.59
N ALA A 612 -18.39 9.80 -1.19
CA ALA A 612 -18.70 8.68 -2.07
C ALA A 612 -19.82 8.96 -3.09
N ARG A 613 -20.61 10.04 -2.91
CA ARG A 613 -21.79 10.32 -3.77
C ARG A 613 -21.44 10.34 -5.27
N SER A 614 -20.27 10.88 -5.63
CA SER A 614 -19.91 11.14 -7.03
C SER A 614 -19.68 9.86 -7.82
N ALA A 615 -19.33 8.76 -7.15
CA ALA A 615 -19.20 7.44 -7.77
C ALA A 615 -20.56 6.79 -8.04
N ALA A 616 -21.62 7.19 -7.32
CA ALA A 616 -22.96 6.65 -7.47
C ALA A 616 -23.75 7.41 -8.55
N THR A 617 -23.64 6.95 -9.80
CA THR A 617 -24.28 7.55 -10.98
C THR A 617 -25.51 6.75 -11.43
N TYR A 618 -26.13 7.14 -12.55
CA TYR A 618 -27.25 6.38 -13.15
C TYR A 618 -26.84 5.04 -13.79
N ALA A 619 -25.57 4.60 -13.59
CA ALA A 619 -25.12 3.27 -13.96
C ALA A 619 -25.81 2.18 -13.11
N LEU A 620 -26.00 2.47 -11.82
CA LEU A 620 -26.75 1.68 -10.86
C LEU A 620 -27.83 2.58 -10.23
N PRO A 621 -28.93 2.87 -10.95
CA PRO A 621 -29.87 3.93 -10.59
C PRO A 621 -30.59 3.65 -9.26
N TRP A 622 -30.90 2.39 -8.97
CA TRP A 622 -31.52 1.97 -7.72
C TRP A 622 -30.58 2.24 -6.52
N LEU A 623 -29.30 1.91 -6.64
CA LEU A 623 -28.30 2.10 -5.59
C LEU A 623 -28.04 3.60 -5.37
N ALA A 624 -27.81 4.33 -6.46
CA ALA A 624 -27.57 5.76 -6.42
C ALA A 624 -28.73 6.54 -5.80
N THR A 625 -29.96 6.11 -6.07
CA THR A 625 -31.17 6.72 -5.52
C THR A 625 -31.35 6.34 -4.05
N ARG A 626 -31.28 5.04 -3.70
CA ARG A 626 -31.49 4.57 -2.33
C ARG A 626 -30.43 5.09 -1.36
N GLY A 627 -29.16 5.07 -1.76
CA GLY A 627 -28.07 5.64 -0.97
C GLY A 627 -28.28 7.13 -0.66
N ARG A 628 -28.69 7.93 -1.66
CA ARG A 628 -29.02 9.35 -1.48
C ARG A 628 -30.28 9.56 -0.65
N LEU A 629 -31.30 8.72 -0.81
CA LEU A 629 -32.54 8.79 -0.04
C LEU A 629 -32.25 8.63 1.45
N HIS A 630 -31.51 7.60 1.85
CA HIS A 630 -31.17 7.39 3.25
C HIS A 630 -30.17 8.41 3.78
N LEU A 631 -29.24 8.89 2.95
CA LEU A 631 -28.36 9.99 3.32
C LEU A 631 -29.14 11.30 3.52
N ALA A 632 -30.16 11.58 2.70
CA ALA A 632 -31.04 12.74 2.83
C ALA A 632 -31.87 12.65 4.11
N LYS A 633 -32.44 11.48 4.42
CA LYS A 633 -33.10 11.20 5.72
C LYS A 633 -32.15 11.49 6.89
N ALA A 634 -30.88 11.07 6.80
CA ALA A 634 -29.87 11.30 7.84
C ALA A 634 -29.49 12.80 7.97
N CYS A 635 -29.25 13.50 6.87
CA CYS A 635 -28.96 14.94 6.86
C CYS A 635 -30.12 15.74 7.48
N TRP A 636 -31.35 15.43 7.06
CA TRP A 636 -32.54 16.05 7.58
C TRP A 636 -32.69 15.85 9.09
N ALA A 637 -32.48 14.62 9.58
CA ALA A 637 -32.49 14.30 11.00
C ALA A 637 -31.40 15.04 11.80
N ARG A 638 -30.26 15.33 11.15
CA ARG A 638 -29.18 16.17 11.71
C ARG A 638 -29.41 17.67 11.55
N GLY A 639 -30.53 18.09 10.97
CA GLY A 639 -30.86 19.50 10.76
C GLY A 639 -30.21 20.12 9.52
N ASP A 640 -29.45 19.36 8.74
CA ASP A 640 -28.84 19.79 7.47
C ASP A 640 -29.86 19.72 6.33
N ARG A 641 -30.74 20.72 6.28
CA ARG A 641 -31.80 20.85 5.27
C ARG A 641 -31.23 21.14 3.88
N ALA A 642 -30.18 21.95 3.81
CA ALA A 642 -29.48 22.23 2.57
C ALA A 642 -28.89 20.96 1.96
N GLY A 643 -28.20 20.13 2.77
CA GLY A 643 -27.66 18.84 2.35
C GLY A 643 -28.75 17.86 1.88
N ALA A 644 -29.85 17.74 2.63
CA ALA A 644 -30.98 16.91 2.20
C ALA A 644 -31.58 17.39 0.87
N GLY A 645 -31.73 18.71 0.68
CA GLY A 645 -32.23 19.30 -0.57
C GLY A 645 -31.29 19.11 -1.76
N VAL A 646 -29.97 19.14 -1.55
CA VAL A 646 -28.98 18.79 -2.59
C VAL A 646 -29.16 17.34 -3.03
N LEU A 647 -29.26 16.40 -2.07
CA LEU A 647 -29.39 14.98 -2.37
C LEU A 647 -30.71 14.67 -3.11
N LEU A 648 -31.82 15.31 -2.74
CA LEU A 648 -33.09 15.16 -3.44
C LEU A 648 -33.04 15.66 -4.89
N ARG A 649 -32.31 16.76 -5.16
CA ARG A 649 -32.09 17.24 -6.55
C ARG A 649 -31.21 16.29 -7.35
N GLU A 650 -30.17 15.74 -6.74
CA GLU A 650 -29.33 14.72 -7.40
C GLU A 650 -30.11 13.43 -7.70
N ILE A 651 -31.06 13.05 -6.84
CA ILE A 651 -31.98 11.95 -7.14
C ILE A 651 -32.82 12.28 -8.39
N ASP A 652 -33.31 13.52 -8.54
CA ASP A 652 -34.04 13.92 -9.74
C ASP A 652 -33.19 13.80 -11.01
N GLU A 653 -31.90 14.11 -10.95
CA GLU A 653 -30.98 13.92 -12.07
C GLU A 653 -30.85 12.45 -12.49
N VAL A 654 -30.88 11.52 -11.52
CA VAL A 654 -30.91 10.07 -11.78
C VAL A 654 -32.26 9.66 -12.37
N LEU A 655 -33.36 10.10 -11.79
CA LEU A 655 -34.72 9.74 -12.22
C LEU A 655 -35.06 10.29 -13.61
N VAL A 656 -34.52 11.45 -14.01
CA VAL A 656 -34.64 11.97 -15.38
C VAL A 656 -34.03 11.00 -16.41
N ARG A 657 -32.96 10.30 -16.04
CA ARG A 657 -32.30 9.29 -16.91
C ARG A 657 -32.93 7.91 -16.79
N ARG A 658 -33.49 7.58 -15.62
CA ARG A 658 -34.04 6.28 -15.23
C ARG A 658 -35.32 6.48 -14.41
N PRO A 659 -36.47 6.72 -15.05
CA PRO A 659 -37.69 7.15 -14.36
C PRO A 659 -38.43 6.04 -13.61
N ASP A 660 -38.27 4.78 -14.03
CA ASP A 660 -38.99 3.65 -13.44
C ASP A 660 -38.11 2.92 -12.41
N LEU A 661 -38.28 3.27 -11.14
CA LEU A 661 -37.66 2.60 -9.98
C LEU A 661 -38.71 2.02 -9.01
N GLY A 662 -39.94 1.80 -9.47
CA GLY A 662 -41.01 1.24 -8.65
C GLY A 662 -41.22 1.97 -7.31
N THR A 663 -41.34 1.20 -6.22
CA THR A 663 -41.62 1.73 -4.87
C THR A 663 -40.57 2.72 -4.35
N LEU A 664 -39.34 2.68 -4.87
CA LEU A 664 -38.30 3.62 -4.49
C LEU A 664 -38.62 5.04 -4.96
N GLY A 665 -39.29 5.18 -6.12
CA GLY A 665 -39.80 6.47 -6.60
C GLY A 665 -40.85 7.05 -5.65
N ASP A 666 -41.76 6.20 -5.16
CA ASP A 666 -42.80 6.60 -4.19
C ASP A 666 -42.18 7.07 -2.87
N GLN A 667 -41.16 6.37 -2.36
CA GLN A 667 -40.45 6.76 -1.14
C GLN A 667 -39.73 8.11 -1.27
N VAL A 668 -39.16 8.39 -2.45
CA VAL A 668 -38.54 9.70 -2.74
C VAL A 668 -39.60 10.80 -2.77
N ALA A 669 -40.76 10.54 -3.40
CA ALA A 669 -41.87 11.49 -3.43
C ALA A 669 -42.41 11.80 -2.03
N GLU A 670 -42.57 10.77 -1.18
CA GLU A 670 -43.01 10.92 0.20
C GLU A 670 -42.04 11.78 1.03
N LEU A 671 -40.72 11.51 0.93
CA LEU A 671 -39.71 12.34 1.62
C LEU A 671 -39.73 13.79 1.12
N ARG A 672 -39.90 14.01 -0.18
CA ARG A 672 -39.99 15.35 -0.75
C ARG A 672 -41.19 16.12 -0.19
N GLU A 673 -42.35 15.48 -0.11
CA GLU A 673 -43.57 16.11 0.41
C GLU A 673 -43.41 16.46 1.91
N ALA A 674 -42.84 15.56 2.70
CA ALA A 674 -42.53 15.81 4.10
C ALA A 674 -41.49 16.93 4.30
N THR A 675 -40.47 17.02 3.45
CA THR A 675 -39.46 18.10 3.57
C THR A 675 -40.02 19.46 3.15
N ALA A 676 -40.87 19.52 2.11
CA ALA A 676 -41.49 20.76 1.65
C ALA A 676 -42.52 21.33 2.64
N THR A 677 -43.30 20.46 3.30
CA THR A 677 -44.27 20.87 4.33
C THR A 677 -43.59 21.47 5.57
N ALA A 678 -42.43 20.92 5.95
CA ALA A 678 -41.63 21.44 7.06
C ALA A 678 -41.03 22.83 6.78
N ASP A 679 -40.64 23.15 5.54
CA ASP A 679 -40.07 24.45 5.16
C ASP A 679 -41.15 25.55 4.99
N GLY A 680 -42.42 25.16 4.77
CA GLY A 680 -43.55 26.08 4.62
C GLY A 680 -44.12 26.64 5.93
N THR A 681 -43.78 26.04 7.08
CA THR A 681 -44.10 26.57 8.41
C THR A 681 -42.94 27.46 8.89
N ALA A 682 -43.23 28.54 9.63
CA ALA A 682 -42.28 29.61 10.03
C ALA A 682 -40.83 29.12 10.26
N PRO A 683 -39.79 29.85 9.84
CA PRO A 683 -38.43 29.33 9.65
C PRO A 683 -37.99 28.48 10.84
N ALA A 684 -38.08 27.17 10.67
CA ALA A 684 -37.66 26.21 11.67
C ALA A 684 -36.15 26.38 11.84
N PRO A 685 -35.62 26.50 13.06
CA PRO A 685 -34.19 26.60 13.25
C PRO A 685 -33.50 25.34 12.70
N GLU A 686 -32.39 25.50 11.96
CA GLU A 686 -31.49 24.44 11.48
C GLU A 686 -30.75 23.76 12.65
N VAL A 687 -31.49 23.35 13.68
CA VAL A 687 -30.98 22.77 14.91
C VAL A 687 -31.46 21.32 14.97
N PRO A 688 -30.54 20.34 15.00
CA PRO A 688 -30.92 18.93 15.10
C PRO A 688 -31.77 18.64 16.33
N LEU A 689 -32.48 17.52 16.29
CA LEU A 689 -33.06 16.97 17.50
C LEU A 689 -31.94 16.63 18.49
N THR A 690 -32.09 17.05 19.75
CA THR A 690 -31.13 16.72 20.80
C THR A 690 -31.24 15.23 21.18
N PRO A 691 -30.21 14.64 21.82
CA PRO A 691 -30.32 13.28 22.33
C PRO A 691 -31.50 13.06 23.29
N ALA A 692 -31.93 14.10 24.02
CA ALA A 692 -33.10 14.04 24.90
C ALA A 692 -34.41 13.99 24.08
N GLU A 693 -34.51 14.81 23.04
CA GLU A 693 -35.66 14.85 22.13
C GLU A 693 -35.78 13.53 21.33
N LEU A 694 -34.68 12.99 20.81
CA LEU A 694 -34.64 11.70 20.12
C LEU A 694 -35.09 10.54 21.02
N ARG A 695 -34.72 10.58 22.31
CA ARG A 695 -35.13 9.56 23.29
C ARG A 695 -36.61 9.66 23.66
N LEU A 696 -37.20 10.84 23.55
CA LEU A 696 -38.62 11.11 23.82
C LEU A 696 -39.52 10.76 22.63
N LEU A 697 -39.02 10.96 21.40
CA LEU A 697 -39.76 10.82 20.15
C LEU A 697 -40.55 9.50 19.99
N PRO A 698 -40.02 8.30 20.33
CA PRO A 698 -40.78 7.05 20.24
C PRO A 698 -42.03 7.01 21.13
N TYR A 699 -42.00 7.69 22.27
CA TYR A 699 -43.16 7.75 23.16
C TYR A 699 -44.32 8.53 22.55
N LEU A 700 -44.07 9.42 21.58
CA LEU A 700 -45.12 10.14 20.87
C LEU A 700 -45.97 9.22 19.98
N GLN A 701 -45.49 8.04 19.60
CA GLN A 701 -46.30 7.05 18.86
C GLN A 701 -47.32 6.32 19.73
N THR A 702 -47.09 6.26 21.05
CA THR A 702 -47.96 5.56 21.99
C THR A 702 -49.20 6.38 22.35
N HIS A 703 -50.13 5.81 23.13
CA HIS A 703 -51.24 6.57 23.72
C HIS A 703 -50.91 7.24 25.06
N LEU A 704 -49.63 7.22 25.49
CA LEU A 704 -49.21 7.75 26.79
C LEU A 704 -49.41 9.26 26.88
N ARG A 705 -49.88 9.71 28.04
CA ARG A 705 -49.97 11.14 28.36
C ARG A 705 -48.59 11.66 28.76
N MET A 706 -48.38 12.97 28.69
CA MET A 706 -47.09 13.59 29.03
C MET A 706 -46.61 13.26 30.46
N ALA A 707 -47.53 13.03 31.40
CA ALA A 707 -47.19 12.59 32.75
C ALA A 707 -46.61 11.17 32.78
N ASP A 708 -47.20 10.24 32.01
CA ASP A 708 -46.75 8.85 31.93
C ASP A 708 -45.40 8.73 31.20
N ILE A 709 -45.17 9.58 30.19
CA ILE A 709 -43.88 9.69 29.50
C ILE A 709 -42.80 10.22 30.47
N ALA A 710 -43.14 11.23 31.27
CA ALA A 710 -42.25 11.82 32.26
C ALA A 710 -41.83 10.79 33.32
N GLU A 711 -42.77 9.98 33.80
CA GLU A 711 -42.49 8.89 34.74
C GLU A 711 -41.52 7.85 34.16
N ARG A 712 -41.76 7.39 32.92
CA ARG A 712 -40.90 6.38 32.26
C ARG A 712 -39.50 6.87 31.94
N LEU A 713 -39.35 8.15 31.60
CA LEU A 713 -38.06 8.76 31.30
C LEU A 713 -37.35 9.33 32.54
N HIS A 714 -37.96 9.22 33.72
CA HIS A 714 -37.49 9.85 34.96
C HIS A 714 -37.26 11.36 34.83
N LEU A 715 -38.18 12.05 34.15
CA LEU A 715 -38.17 13.50 33.90
C LEU A 715 -39.38 14.18 34.56
N SER A 716 -39.36 15.52 34.64
CA SER A 716 -40.56 16.28 35.05
C SER A 716 -41.55 16.43 33.89
N ARG A 717 -42.86 16.53 34.19
CA ARG A 717 -43.89 16.80 33.17
C ARG A 717 -43.60 18.06 32.36
N ASN A 718 -43.07 19.11 33.00
CA ASN A 718 -42.74 20.37 32.32
C ASN A 718 -41.54 20.21 31.39
N THR A 719 -40.57 19.38 31.76
CA THR A 719 -39.46 19.00 30.88
C THR A 719 -39.99 18.30 29.64
N VAL A 720 -40.80 17.24 29.79
CA VAL A 720 -41.41 16.53 28.66
C VAL A 720 -42.23 17.46 27.77
N ALA A 721 -43.04 18.37 28.34
CA ALA A 721 -43.82 19.34 27.56
C ALA A 721 -42.92 20.30 26.75
N SER A 722 -41.81 20.75 27.33
CA SER A 722 -40.84 21.63 26.67
C SER A 722 -40.11 20.91 25.54
N GLU A 723 -39.68 19.66 25.77
CA GLU A 723 -39.05 18.82 24.75
C GLU A 723 -40.03 18.51 23.59
N VAL A 724 -41.30 18.20 23.88
CA VAL A 724 -42.32 17.98 22.83
C VAL A 724 -42.57 19.24 22.00
N SER A 725 -42.64 20.40 22.63
CA SER A 725 -42.76 21.67 21.89
C SER A 725 -41.51 21.96 21.04
N ALA A 726 -40.31 21.59 21.54
CA ALA A 726 -39.09 21.71 20.76
C ALA A 726 -39.07 20.75 19.56
N ILE A 727 -39.52 19.49 19.74
CA ILE A 727 -39.70 18.51 18.67
C ILE A 727 -40.64 19.06 17.60
N TYR A 728 -41.82 19.57 17.98
CA TYR A 728 -42.81 20.10 17.03
C TYR A 728 -42.23 21.25 16.21
N ARG A 729 -41.56 22.19 16.87
CA ARG A 729 -40.89 23.32 16.21
C ARG A 729 -39.77 22.87 15.26
N LYS A 730 -38.96 21.89 15.64
CA LYS A 730 -37.84 21.38 14.81
C LYS A 730 -38.32 20.51 13.64
N LEU A 731 -39.45 19.82 13.80
CA LEU A 731 -40.07 19.02 12.74
C LEU A 731 -40.96 19.86 11.81
N GLY A 732 -41.32 21.10 12.19
CA GLY A 732 -42.19 21.97 11.38
C GLY A 732 -43.66 21.56 11.43
N VAL A 733 -44.13 21.06 12.58
CA VAL A 733 -45.46 20.46 12.76
C VAL A 733 -46.19 21.06 13.96
N CYS A 734 -47.52 20.93 13.97
CA CYS A 734 -48.38 21.53 15.00
C CYS A 734 -49.08 20.49 15.88
N SER A 735 -49.09 19.20 15.50
CA SER A 735 -49.78 18.15 16.23
C SER A 735 -48.92 16.91 16.50
N ARG A 736 -49.35 16.09 17.48
CA ARG A 736 -48.71 14.81 17.79
C ARG A 736 -48.75 13.85 16.59
N GLY A 737 -49.87 13.81 15.87
CA GLY A 737 -50.04 12.96 14.70
C GLY A 737 -49.11 13.38 13.56
N GLU A 738 -49.04 14.68 13.27
CA GLU A 738 -48.09 15.23 12.29
C GLU A 738 -46.64 14.99 12.69
N ALA A 739 -46.29 15.14 13.97
CA ALA A 739 -44.93 14.86 14.45
C ALA A 739 -44.53 13.39 14.30
N VAL A 740 -45.46 12.46 14.57
CA VAL A 740 -45.24 11.03 14.36
C VAL A 740 -45.08 10.73 12.88
N HIS A 741 -45.99 11.23 12.04
CA HIS A 741 -45.93 11.01 10.60
C HIS A 741 -44.64 11.58 9.99
N GLN A 742 -44.29 12.83 10.32
CA GLN A 742 -43.05 13.45 9.86
C GLN A 742 -41.81 12.67 10.30
N ALA A 743 -41.80 12.22 11.56
CA ALA A 743 -40.71 11.40 12.08
C ALA A 743 -40.64 10.02 11.42
N GLN A 744 -41.76 9.45 10.94
CA GLN A 744 -41.78 8.22 10.16
C GLN A 744 -41.20 8.43 8.75
N VAL A 745 -41.61 9.49 8.05
CA VAL A 745 -41.12 9.79 6.69
C VAL A 745 -39.62 10.07 6.66
N VAL A 746 -39.12 10.86 7.61
CA VAL A 746 -37.68 11.13 7.75
C VAL A 746 -36.94 9.97 8.43
N GLY A 747 -37.68 8.92 8.80
CA GLY A 747 -37.22 7.64 9.31
C GLY A 747 -36.53 7.69 10.68
N LEU A 748 -36.92 8.65 11.51
CA LEU A 748 -36.60 8.67 12.94
C LEU A 748 -37.48 7.70 13.74
N LEU A 749 -38.64 7.33 13.19
CA LEU A 749 -39.59 6.37 13.74
C LEU A 749 -40.01 5.35 12.69
N ALA A 750 -40.46 4.18 13.15
CA ALA A 750 -41.07 3.17 12.27
C ALA A 750 -42.55 3.48 12.02
N PRO A 751 -43.10 3.12 10.85
CA PRO A 751 -44.51 3.31 10.50
C PRO A 751 -45.50 2.68 11.48
#